data_AF-A0A673AES9-F1
#
_entry.id   AF-A0A673AES9-F1
#
_cell.length_a   1.000
_cell.length_b   1.000
_cell.length_c   1.000
_cell.angle_alpha   90.00
_cell.angle_beta   90.00
_cell.angle_gamma   90.00
#
_symmetry.space_group_name_H-M   'P 1'
#
loop_
_entity.id
_entity.type
_entity.pdbx_description
1 polymer ?
#
loop_
_entity_poly.entity_id
_entity_poly.type
_entity_poly.pdbx_seq_one_letter_code
_entity_poly.pdbx_strand_id
1 'polypeptide(L)'
;MPCICCLYILHVVSYLYFMLQLEECAVHLWNWAVTKNVGNNINKNQKAKAVVYMQRCREMLLRLPKETAYVSLMCYNFGVDTYQLKKFEDSSFWLSQSYDIGKMNEKYSPGSEIQAKILRLLATVYLEWDWQRFQEKALNAVSLANEESISVSGLYLKIRILLRCGAPDDHIRAGLNEMLQSDVSLEVCLSTVKLLMSEDREVLGFEYMKCVCLHFESSPDLGSALVLHIELLLHRGKELLGKQKIEDIITGHYTGKQLTPQALSRLHVLLWDKASRHFETKNYSESLQWYNYSLSFFKAGQIDPNLAKLQRNRASCFLQLKQESYCSAKEAVKEAERCDPDSIFTQFTVYKIAVQENNVERAPKILQHYFWSACCMDKCVFVCVPATAWNSALQCESSPDRMRDFFVLSYQASLAQLCPPDRTILMGQKTCLLMAAAASLELCRRSPPLTQTEELTQALEHIQICWEVWKTLKASGSFPLDPTDTLLLLYEFEARAKLNDPKVETVLESVLELENVETKVLETIAALAMESPAHFPLLCKKALRVALSLHKKQPQTDLSRCSKCVHSLIKLSLPNGVSEVEAHVLEEVWDYYEEALSIITPDDFPEMETLWLLTRAWNTGILMYSLAQYPEAERWCGLAMSFIRHLGSLRESYETQVQRNEPFLSRWAGEGEGSNRGVFVALEYYSKARTLVLS
;
A
#
# COMPACT_ATOMS: atom_id res chain seq x y z
N MET A 1 106.27 -3.44 -3.72
CA MET A 1 105.00 -2.79 -4.05
C MET A 1 104.06 -3.84 -4.63
N PRO A 2 102.96 -4.23 -3.96
CA PRO A 2 101.98 -5.09 -4.61
C PRO A 2 101.38 -4.34 -5.81
N CYS A 3 101.37 -4.98 -6.98
CA CYS A 3 100.83 -4.42 -8.21
C CYS A 3 99.39 -3.96 -8.03
N ILE A 4 99.03 -2.83 -8.64
CA ILE A 4 97.68 -2.25 -8.64
C ILE A 4 96.62 -3.29 -9.08
N CYS A 5 96.97 -4.22 -9.97
CA CYS A 5 96.10 -5.36 -10.34
C CYS A 5 95.82 -6.34 -9.18
N CYS A 6 96.79 -6.64 -8.32
CA CYS A 6 96.57 -7.53 -7.17
C CYS A 6 95.67 -6.87 -6.12
N LEU A 7 95.85 -5.56 -5.89
CA LEU A 7 94.96 -4.77 -5.02
C LEU A 7 93.55 -4.67 -5.60
N TYR A 8 93.41 -4.52 -6.92
CA TYR A 8 92.11 -4.50 -7.61
C TYR A 8 91.41 -5.87 -7.55
N ILE A 9 92.11 -6.97 -7.78
CA ILE A 9 91.57 -8.33 -7.66
C ILE A 9 91.17 -8.62 -6.21
N LEU A 10 91.99 -8.26 -5.23
CA LEU A 10 91.65 -8.37 -3.80
C LEU A 10 90.42 -7.52 -3.45
N HIS A 11 90.29 -6.31 -4.00
CA HIS A 11 89.11 -5.46 -3.83
C HIS A 11 87.86 -6.07 -4.47
N VAL A 12 87.96 -6.64 -5.67
CA VAL A 12 86.83 -7.26 -6.39
C VAL A 12 86.39 -8.56 -5.71
N VAL A 13 87.34 -9.41 -5.28
CA VAL A 13 87.05 -10.65 -4.54
C VAL A 13 86.45 -10.33 -3.17
N SER A 14 86.98 -9.32 -2.47
CA SER A 14 86.42 -8.81 -1.22
C SER A 14 85.00 -8.25 -1.41
N TYR A 15 84.78 -7.47 -2.48
CA TYR A 15 83.46 -6.94 -2.83
C TYR A 15 82.45 -8.06 -3.10
N LEU A 16 82.81 -9.04 -3.95
CA LEU A 16 81.96 -10.21 -4.25
C LEU A 16 81.66 -11.03 -3.00
N TYR A 17 82.65 -11.23 -2.12
CA TYR A 17 82.47 -11.94 -0.86
C TYR A 17 81.48 -11.22 0.07
N PHE A 18 81.58 -9.90 0.20
CA PHE A 18 80.60 -9.13 0.98
C PHE A 18 79.22 -9.09 0.31
N MET A 19 79.13 -9.06 -1.03
CA MET A 19 77.85 -9.16 -1.74
C MET A 19 77.15 -10.50 -1.48
N LEU A 20 77.88 -11.62 -1.58
CA LEU A 20 77.37 -12.96 -1.27
C LEU A 20 76.87 -13.07 0.17
N GLN A 21 77.60 -12.50 1.14
CA GLN A 21 77.16 -12.47 2.54
C GLN A 21 75.91 -11.60 2.74
N LEU A 22 75.74 -10.54 1.95
CA LEU A 22 74.58 -9.66 2.04
C LEU A 22 73.34 -10.37 1.51
N GLU A 23 73.48 -11.08 0.39
CA GLU A 23 72.45 -11.95 -0.17
C GLU A 23 72.09 -13.09 0.79
N GLU A 24 73.07 -13.72 1.44
CA GLU A 24 72.82 -14.76 2.46
C GLU A 24 72.00 -14.19 3.63
N CYS A 25 72.34 -13.00 4.13
CA CYS A 25 71.56 -12.32 5.16
C CYS A 25 70.14 -11.97 4.66
N ALA A 26 70.01 -11.49 3.42
CA ALA A 26 68.72 -11.21 2.79
C ALA A 26 67.84 -12.46 2.67
N VAL A 27 68.41 -13.60 2.27
CA VAL A 27 67.72 -14.90 2.18
C VAL A 27 67.30 -15.40 3.55
N HIS A 28 68.13 -15.24 4.59
CA HIS A 28 67.74 -15.59 5.95
C HIS A 28 66.62 -14.70 6.49
N LEU A 29 66.63 -13.41 6.17
CA LEU A 29 65.55 -12.47 6.50
C LEU A 29 64.26 -12.79 5.73
N TRP A 30 64.37 -13.15 4.45
CA TRP A 30 63.24 -13.59 3.62
C TRP A 30 62.62 -14.88 4.16
N ASN A 31 63.44 -15.89 4.46
CA ASN A 31 62.97 -17.15 5.04
C ASN A 31 62.31 -16.95 6.42
N TRP A 32 62.81 -16.01 7.22
CA TRP A 32 62.16 -15.59 8.45
C TRP A 32 60.79 -14.95 8.20
N ALA A 33 60.66 -14.08 7.19
CA ALA A 33 59.40 -13.44 6.83
C ALA A 33 58.37 -14.44 6.27
N VAL A 34 58.80 -15.41 5.45
CA VAL A 34 57.94 -16.44 4.87
C VAL A 34 57.47 -17.45 5.92
N THR A 35 58.35 -17.90 6.83
CA THR A 35 57.95 -18.82 7.91
C THR A 35 56.90 -18.23 8.85
N LYS A 36 56.82 -16.89 8.94
CA LYS A 36 55.77 -16.14 9.64
C LYS A 36 54.41 -16.15 8.93
N ASN A 37 54.35 -16.37 7.61
CA ASN A 37 53.11 -16.40 6.83
C ASN A 37 52.32 -17.71 7.01
N VAL A 38 52.96 -18.77 7.50
CA VAL A 38 52.37 -20.11 7.68
C VAL A 38 51.70 -20.28 9.06
N GLY A 39 51.35 -19.18 9.75
CA GLY A 39 50.50 -19.21 10.95
C GLY A 39 51.15 -19.72 12.25
N ASN A 40 52.45 -20.05 12.26
CA ASN A 40 53.14 -20.45 13.49
C ASN A 40 53.42 -19.23 14.40
N ASN A 41 53.01 -19.31 15.67
CA ASN A 41 53.38 -18.33 16.71
C ASN A 41 54.89 -18.31 16.90
N ILE A 42 55.53 -17.22 16.48
CA ILE A 42 56.98 -17.06 16.56
C ILE A 42 57.42 -16.76 18.00
N ASN A 43 58.40 -17.53 18.48
CA ASN A 43 59.00 -17.37 19.81
C ASN A 43 59.99 -16.18 19.83
N LYS A 44 60.18 -15.50 20.97
CA LYS A 44 61.06 -14.29 21.13
C LYS A 44 62.48 -14.45 20.52
N ASN A 45 62.98 -15.68 20.50
CA ASN A 45 64.31 -16.05 19.99
C ASN A 45 64.49 -15.81 18.47
N GLN A 46 63.43 -15.95 17.66
CA GLN A 46 63.54 -15.73 16.21
C GLN A 46 63.47 -14.23 15.84
N LYS A 47 62.77 -13.39 16.62
CA LYS A 47 62.84 -11.92 16.46
C LYS A 47 64.27 -11.40 16.74
N ALA A 48 64.92 -11.93 17.77
CA ALA A 48 66.32 -11.60 18.08
C ALA A 48 67.27 -11.94 16.92
N LYS A 49 67.08 -13.08 16.25
CA LYS A 49 67.87 -13.45 15.06
C LYS A 49 67.70 -12.46 13.90
N ALA A 50 66.47 -12.03 13.60
CA ALA A 50 66.21 -11.05 12.56
C ALA A 50 66.92 -9.71 12.85
N VAL A 51 66.91 -9.25 14.11
CA VAL A 51 67.64 -8.05 14.54
C VAL A 51 69.15 -8.20 14.33
N VAL A 52 69.71 -9.36 14.64
CA VAL A 52 71.15 -9.65 14.41
C VAL A 52 71.52 -9.61 12.93
N TYR A 53 70.71 -10.24 12.06
CA TYR A 53 70.94 -10.19 10.61
C TYR A 53 70.83 -8.75 10.09
N MET A 54 69.87 -7.98 10.60
CA MET A 54 69.69 -6.58 10.23
C MET A 54 70.90 -5.72 10.63
N GLN A 55 71.44 -5.93 11.83
CA GLN A 55 72.65 -5.25 12.29
C GLN A 55 73.86 -5.60 11.42
N ARG A 56 74.00 -6.88 11.04
CA ARG A 56 75.05 -7.33 10.13
C ARG A 56 74.93 -6.67 8.75
N CYS A 57 73.71 -6.57 8.19
CA CYS A 57 73.48 -5.83 6.96
C CYS A 57 73.92 -4.36 7.07
N ARG A 58 73.60 -3.67 8.18
CA ARG A 58 74.02 -2.27 8.41
C ARG A 58 75.55 -2.13 8.46
N GLU A 59 76.26 -3.04 9.12
CA GLU A 59 77.73 -3.05 9.16
C GLU A 59 78.34 -3.27 7.77
N MET A 60 77.73 -4.14 6.97
CA MET A 60 78.17 -4.42 5.61
C MET A 60 77.94 -3.25 4.65
N LEU A 61 76.86 -2.48 4.83
CA LEU A 61 76.59 -1.27 4.05
C LEU A 61 77.66 -0.19 4.22
N LEU A 62 78.39 -0.16 5.35
CA LEU A 62 79.55 0.72 5.51
C LEU A 62 80.67 0.40 4.51
N ARG A 63 80.74 -0.86 4.04
CA ARG A 63 81.71 -1.35 3.04
C ARG A 63 81.12 -1.40 1.63
N LEU A 64 79.81 -1.58 1.53
CA LEU A 64 79.03 -1.69 0.28
C LEU A 64 77.92 -0.63 0.20
N PRO A 65 78.25 0.68 0.17
CA PRO A 65 77.24 1.73 0.25
C PRO A 65 76.31 1.76 -0.97
N LYS A 66 76.71 1.18 -2.12
CA LYS A 66 75.89 1.09 -3.34
C LYS A 66 74.61 0.27 -3.16
N GLU A 67 74.62 -0.69 -2.24
CA GLU A 67 73.47 -1.59 -2.01
C GLU A 67 72.44 -1.01 -1.03
N THR A 68 72.65 0.21 -0.55
CA THR A 68 71.78 0.89 0.43
C THR A 68 70.32 0.94 -0.06
N ALA A 69 70.10 1.36 -1.30
CA ALA A 69 68.76 1.40 -1.89
C ALA A 69 68.11 0.01 -1.98
N TYR A 70 68.87 -1.02 -2.37
CA TYR A 70 68.37 -2.39 -2.48
C TYR A 70 67.92 -2.93 -1.12
N VAL A 71 68.75 -2.78 -0.08
CA VAL A 71 68.43 -3.26 1.27
C VAL A 71 67.27 -2.46 1.88
N SER A 72 67.21 -1.15 1.65
CA SER A 72 66.09 -0.31 2.07
C SER A 72 64.77 -0.76 1.43
N LEU A 73 64.75 -1.01 0.11
CA LEU A 73 63.56 -1.47 -0.61
C LEU A 73 63.11 -2.87 -0.21
N MET A 74 64.05 -3.77 0.06
CA MET A 74 63.74 -5.10 0.61
C MET A 74 63.04 -4.98 1.96
N CYS A 75 63.54 -4.13 2.87
CA CYS A 75 62.88 -3.88 4.15
C CYS A 75 61.50 -3.24 3.97
N TYR A 76 61.33 -2.35 3.00
CA TYR A 76 60.04 -1.76 2.67
C TYR A 76 59.03 -2.84 2.23
N ASN A 77 59.44 -3.75 1.33
CA ASN A 77 58.58 -4.85 0.88
C ASN A 77 58.16 -5.76 2.04
N PHE A 78 59.08 -6.11 2.95
CA PHE A 78 58.70 -6.84 4.18
C PHE A 78 57.72 -6.05 5.05
N GLY A 79 57.88 -4.74 5.14
CA GLY A 79 56.94 -3.84 5.81
C GLY A 79 55.55 -3.89 5.19
N VAL A 80 55.45 -3.87 3.85
CA VAL A 80 54.20 -3.98 3.09
C VAL A 80 53.55 -5.35 3.29
N ASP A 81 54.29 -6.45 3.14
CA ASP A 81 53.77 -7.81 3.30
C ASP A 81 53.21 -8.04 4.71
N THR A 82 53.96 -7.59 5.73
CA THR A 82 53.51 -7.71 7.13
C THR A 82 52.34 -6.78 7.46
N TYR A 83 52.24 -5.61 6.81
CA TYR A 83 51.09 -4.73 6.91
C TYR A 83 49.82 -5.37 6.32
N GLN A 84 49.91 -5.96 5.12
CA GLN A 84 48.78 -6.67 4.49
C GLN A 84 48.25 -7.81 5.37
N LEU A 85 49.13 -8.43 6.16
CA LEU A 85 48.77 -9.47 7.12
C LEU A 85 48.31 -8.93 8.49
N LYS A 86 48.12 -7.60 8.63
CA LYS A 86 47.75 -6.90 9.87
C LYS A 86 48.71 -7.14 11.04
N LYS A 87 49.97 -7.47 10.75
CA LYS A 87 51.04 -7.67 11.76
C LYS A 87 51.77 -6.35 11.99
N PHE A 88 51.07 -5.41 12.62
CA PHE A 88 51.51 -4.01 12.74
C PHE A 88 52.83 -3.83 13.47
N GLU A 89 53.11 -4.61 14.52
CA GLU A 89 54.38 -4.55 15.25
C GLU A 89 55.57 -4.79 14.32
N ASP A 90 55.52 -5.86 13.55
CA ASP A 90 56.61 -6.25 12.68
C ASP A 90 56.68 -5.35 11.43
N SER A 91 55.54 -4.87 10.94
CA SER A 91 55.51 -3.87 9.87
C SER A 91 56.19 -2.58 10.29
N SER A 92 55.88 -2.08 11.50
CA SER A 92 56.54 -0.88 12.04
C SER A 92 58.06 -1.06 12.17
N PHE A 93 58.51 -2.26 12.57
CA PHE A 93 59.92 -2.60 12.65
C PHE A 93 60.58 -2.52 11.27
N TRP A 94 60.06 -3.23 10.27
CA TRP A 94 60.65 -3.29 8.92
C TRP A 94 60.66 -1.94 8.21
N LEU A 95 59.58 -1.16 8.34
CA LEU A 95 59.50 0.17 7.76
C LEU A 95 60.47 1.16 8.44
N SER A 96 60.64 1.06 9.76
CA SER A 96 61.65 1.86 10.46
C SER A 96 63.07 1.49 10.00
N GLN A 97 63.36 0.19 9.84
CA GLN A 97 64.66 -0.26 9.28
C GLN A 97 64.87 0.25 7.86
N SER A 98 63.83 0.21 7.02
CA SER A 98 63.88 0.70 5.65
C SER A 98 64.24 2.18 5.56
N TYR A 99 63.61 3.02 6.39
CA TYR A 99 63.90 4.45 6.48
C TYR A 99 65.32 4.72 7.03
N ASP A 100 65.68 4.10 8.15
CA ASP A 100 67.00 4.27 8.77
C ASP A 100 68.13 3.95 7.79
N ILE A 101 68.03 2.83 7.06
CA ILE A 101 69.01 2.41 6.06
C ILE A 101 69.07 3.39 4.90
N GLY A 102 67.92 3.80 4.38
CA GLY A 102 67.85 4.76 3.27
C GLY A 102 68.52 6.09 3.61
N LYS A 103 68.55 6.47 4.89
CA LYS A 103 69.21 7.68 5.39
C LYS A 103 70.70 7.49 5.71
N MET A 104 71.24 6.27 5.76
CA MET A 104 72.65 6.03 6.10
C MET A 104 73.62 6.65 5.08
N ASN A 105 73.21 6.75 3.81
CA ASN A 105 74.04 7.32 2.75
C ASN A 105 73.18 8.06 1.73
N GLU A 106 73.23 9.39 1.74
CA GLU A 106 72.44 10.26 0.86
C GLU A 106 72.68 9.97 -0.63
N LYS A 107 73.91 9.64 -1.02
CA LYS A 107 74.29 9.37 -2.42
C LYS A 107 73.68 8.09 -2.98
N TYR A 108 73.43 7.08 -2.14
CA TYR A 108 72.91 5.77 -2.53
C TYR A 108 71.55 5.47 -1.90
N SER A 109 70.88 6.51 -1.39
CA SER A 109 69.51 6.45 -0.91
C SER A 109 68.55 6.07 -2.05
N PRO A 110 67.43 5.39 -1.77
CA PRO A 110 66.40 5.15 -2.78
C PRO A 110 65.69 6.45 -3.25
N GLY A 111 66.05 7.61 -2.70
CA GLY A 111 65.53 8.92 -3.10
C GLY A 111 64.40 9.41 -2.19
N SER A 112 64.24 10.74 -2.09
CA SER A 112 63.32 11.39 -1.16
C SER A 112 61.86 11.00 -1.36
N GLU A 113 61.42 10.75 -2.59
CA GLU A 113 60.05 10.29 -2.87
C GLU A 113 59.77 8.90 -2.26
N ILE A 114 60.74 7.98 -2.36
CA ILE A 114 60.61 6.64 -1.78
C ILE A 114 60.72 6.70 -0.26
N GLN A 115 61.62 7.53 0.29
CA GLN A 115 61.71 7.77 1.73
C GLN A 115 60.39 8.31 2.31
N ALA A 116 59.77 9.28 1.63
CA ALA A 116 58.46 9.79 2.03
C ALA A 116 57.36 8.72 1.94
N LYS A 117 57.37 7.83 0.91
CA LYS A 117 56.43 6.70 0.82
C LYS A 117 56.58 5.72 2.00
N ILE A 118 57.81 5.37 2.37
CA ILE A 118 58.11 4.52 3.53
C ILE A 118 57.53 5.16 4.80
N LEU A 119 57.81 6.44 5.02
CA LEU A 119 57.35 7.18 6.21
C LEU A 119 55.81 7.33 6.26
N ARG A 120 55.14 7.57 5.12
CA ARG A 120 53.66 7.62 5.06
C ARG A 120 53.02 6.27 5.40
N LEU A 121 53.60 5.17 4.91
CA LEU A 121 53.13 3.84 5.27
C LEU A 121 53.39 3.56 6.76
N LEU A 122 54.55 3.94 7.30
CA LEU A 122 54.87 3.81 8.72
C LEU A 122 53.90 4.60 9.60
N ALA A 123 53.57 5.84 9.22
CA ALA A 123 52.57 6.65 9.90
C ALA A 123 51.17 6.01 9.87
N THR A 124 50.80 5.39 8.74
CA THR A 124 49.54 4.64 8.60
C THR A 124 49.52 3.40 9.50
N VAL A 125 50.63 2.65 9.57
CA VAL A 125 50.78 1.49 10.46
C VAL A 125 50.61 1.91 11.92
N TYR A 126 51.24 3.01 12.36
CA TYR A 126 51.06 3.49 13.74
C TYR A 126 49.62 3.91 14.03
N LEU A 127 48.95 4.55 13.08
CA LEU A 127 47.55 4.95 13.22
C LEU A 127 46.60 3.74 13.32
N GLU A 128 46.82 2.69 12.53
CA GLU A 128 45.96 1.50 12.51
C GLU A 128 46.26 0.51 13.63
N TRP A 129 47.49 0.48 14.15
CA TRP A 129 47.89 -0.43 15.20
C TRP A 129 47.25 -0.08 16.54
N ASP A 130 47.56 1.11 17.05
CA ASP A 130 47.04 1.65 18.31
C ASP A 130 47.29 3.16 18.31
N TRP A 131 46.29 3.91 17.83
CA TRP A 131 46.40 5.36 17.69
C TRP A 131 46.60 6.06 19.05
N GLN A 132 46.06 5.54 20.15
CA GLN A 132 46.20 6.15 21.48
C GLN A 132 47.67 6.10 21.94
N ARG A 133 48.31 4.95 21.71
CA ARG A 133 49.69 4.73 22.12
C ARG A 133 50.72 5.34 21.18
N PHE A 134 50.44 5.36 19.88
CA PHE A 134 51.41 5.72 18.85
C PHE A 134 51.13 7.04 18.13
N GLN A 135 50.22 7.88 18.63
CA GLN A 135 49.88 9.18 18.04
C GLN A 135 51.09 10.06 17.69
N GLU A 136 52.02 10.26 18.63
CA GLU A 136 53.21 11.10 18.41
C GLU A 136 54.13 10.50 17.35
N LYS A 137 54.28 9.16 17.34
CA LYS A 137 55.09 8.47 16.33
C LYS A 137 54.47 8.57 14.94
N ALA A 138 53.15 8.46 14.85
CA ALA A 138 52.42 8.64 13.61
C ALA A 138 52.57 10.08 13.08
N LEU A 139 52.40 11.07 13.96
CA LEU A 139 52.52 12.49 13.61
C LEU A 139 53.94 12.89 13.21
N ASN A 140 54.96 12.39 13.92
CA ASN A 140 56.36 12.61 13.57
C ASN A 140 56.70 11.96 12.23
N ALA A 141 56.27 10.71 12.00
CA ALA A 141 56.54 10.01 10.75
C ALA A 141 55.91 10.72 9.54
N VAL A 142 54.67 11.22 9.65
CA VAL A 142 54.04 11.95 8.54
C VAL A 142 54.63 13.34 8.33
N SER A 143 55.04 14.04 9.40
CA SER A 143 55.71 15.34 9.29
C SER A 143 57.06 15.18 8.59
N LEU A 144 57.87 14.20 8.99
CA LEU A 144 59.12 13.86 8.30
C LEU A 144 58.86 13.48 6.84
N ALA A 145 57.78 12.75 6.55
CA ALA A 145 57.46 12.38 5.18
C ALA A 145 57.19 13.60 4.29
N ASN A 146 56.51 14.61 4.84
CA ASN A 146 56.19 15.84 4.13
C ASN A 146 57.39 16.78 4.01
N GLU A 147 58.34 16.73 4.96
CA GLU A 147 59.65 17.41 4.86
C GLU A 147 60.51 16.79 3.75
N GLU A 148 60.54 15.45 3.64
CA GLU A 148 61.29 14.74 2.58
C GLU A 148 60.69 14.98 1.19
N SER A 149 59.36 14.92 1.08
CA SER A 149 58.63 15.18 -0.15
C SER A 149 57.19 15.54 0.18
N ILE A 150 56.81 16.79 -0.04
CA ILE A 150 55.41 17.20 0.15
C ILE A 150 54.53 16.54 -0.90
N SER A 151 53.43 15.93 -0.46
CA SER A 151 52.40 15.43 -1.35
C SER A 151 51.02 15.66 -0.76
N VAL A 152 50.03 15.83 -1.64
CA VAL A 152 48.62 15.94 -1.27
C VAL A 152 48.16 14.74 -0.42
N SER A 153 48.63 13.53 -0.76
CA SER A 153 48.34 12.31 0.01
C SER A 153 48.97 12.31 1.41
N GLY A 154 50.16 12.92 1.56
CA GLY A 154 50.83 13.09 2.84
C GLY A 154 50.14 14.13 3.73
N LEU A 155 49.68 15.25 3.14
CA LEU A 155 48.89 16.27 3.84
C LEU A 155 47.53 15.72 4.29
N TYR A 156 46.85 14.97 3.42
CA TYR A 156 45.60 14.28 3.78
C TYR A 156 45.81 13.29 4.94
N LEU A 157 46.90 12.50 4.90
CA LEU A 157 47.25 11.59 5.99
C LEU A 157 47.54 12.33 7.30
N LYS A 158 48.25 13.47 7.24
CA LYS A 158 48.53 14.32 8.40
C LYS A 158 47.25 14.83 9.05
N ILE A 159 46.30 15.34 8.27
CA ILE A 159 44.98 15.78 8.77
C ILE A 159 44.21 14.61 9.38
N ARG A 160 44.22 13.44 8.74
CA ARG A 160 43.56 12.24 9.25
C ARG A 160 44.13 11.81 10.60
N ILE A 161 45.46 11.85 10.78
CA ILE A 161 46.11 11.55 12.05
C ILE A 161 45.72 12.60 13.10
N LEU A 162 45.82 13.88 12.78
CA LEU A 162 45.46 14.98 13.70
C LEU A 162 44.01 14.86 14.20
N LEU A 163 43.06 14.54 13.32
CA LEU A 163 41.66 14.34 13.68
C LEU A 163 41.49 13.17 14.63
N ARG A 164 42.07 12.01 14.31
CA ARG A 164 42.01 10.82 15.16
C ARG A 164 42.65 11.01 16.53
N CYS A 165 43.69 11.84 16.62
CA CYS A 165 44.36 12.15 17.88
C CYS A 165 43.66 13.27 18.68
N GLY A 166 42.54 13.83 18.18
CA GLY A 166 41.83 14.90 18.85
C GLY A 166 42.62 16.21 18.94
N ALA A 167 43.48 16.49 17.96
CA ALA A 167 44.26 17.72 17.91
C ALA A 167 43.36 18.96 17.92
N PRO A 168 43.83 20.10 18.46
CA PRO A 168 43.05 21.33 18.45
C PRO A 168 42.94 21.90 17.04
N ASP A 169 41.82 22.58 16.79
CA ASP A 169 41.41 23.00 15.45
C ASP A 169 42.44 23.86 14.71
N ASP A 170 43.30 24.60 15.42
CA ASP A 170 44.36 25.41 14.80
C ASP A 170 45.39 24.58 14.02
N HIS A 171 45.77 23.41 14.54
CA HIS A 171 46.72 22.52 13.86
C HIS A 171 46.07 21.88 12.62
N ILE A 172 44.79 21.53 12.72
CA ILE A 172 44.03 20.97 11.60
C ILE A 172 43.85 22.04 10.52
N ARG A 173 43.48 23.27 10.91
CA ARG A 173 43.34 24.44 10.02
C ARG A 173 44.64 24.76 9.28
N ALA A 174 45.78 24.70 9.97
CA ALA A 174 47.08 24.87 9.31
C ALA A 174 47.31 23.82 8.22
N GLY A 175 47.05 22.54 8.51
CA GLY A 175 47.16 21.46 7.52
C GLY A 175 46.18 21.60 6.34
N LEU A 176 44.95 22.07 6.60
CA LEU A 176 43.95 22.35 5.56
C LEU A 176 44.38 23.48 4.63
N ASN A 177 44.96 24.55 5.19
CA ASN A 177 45.50 25.66 4.40
C ASN A 177 46.71 25.22 3.56
N GLU A 178 47.60 24.41 4.14
CA GLU A 178 48.75 23.82 3.44
C GLU A 178 48.29 22.95 2.25
N MET A 179 47.18 22.22 2.41
CA MET A 179 46.57 21.43 1.33
C MET A 179 46.04 22.31 0.19
N LEU A 180 45.32 23.40 0.50
CA LEU A 180 44.80 24.32 -0.52
C LEU A 180 45.88 25.13 -1.23
N GLN A 181 47.03 25.34 -0.60
CA GLN A 181 48.19 25.98 -1.22
C GLN A 181 48.96 25.02 -2.15
N SER A 182 48.74 23.72 -2.01
CA SER A 182 49.31 22.70 -2.90
C SER A 182 48.44 22.53 -4.15
N ASP A 183 48.98 21.93 -5.22
CA ASP A 183 48.23 21.56 -6.43
C ASP A 183 47.27 20.38 -6.14
N VAL A 184 46.19 20.66 -5.42
CA VAL A 184 45.22 19.69 -4.93
C VAL A 184 44.01 19.62 -5.87
N SER A 185 43.56 18.40 -6.17
CA SER A 185 42.31 18.22 -6.91
C SER A 185 41.09 18.46 -6.02
N LEU A 186 39.99 18.92 -6.63
CA LEU A 186 38.74 19.16 -5.91
C LEU A 186 38.27 17.90 -5.15
N GLU A 187 38.41 16.72 -5.74
CA GLU A 187 37.99 15.45 -5.14
C GLU A 187 38.64 15.17 -3.79
N VAL A 188 39.93 15.48 -3.64
CA VAL A 188 40.65 15.32 -2.36
C VAL A 188 40.14 16.33 -1.34
N CYS A 189 39.89 17.57 -1.75
CA CYS A 189 39.29 18.58 -0.88
C CYS A 189 37.91 18.16 -0.37
N LEU A 190 37.03 17.67 -1.25
CA LEU A 190 35.70 17.18 -0.89
C LEU A 190 35.78 15.95 0.03
N SER A 191 36.74 15.05 -0.20
CA SER A 191 36.99 13.90 0.67
C SER A 191 37.44 14.33 2.07
N THR A 192 38.28 15.37 2.13
CA THR A 192 38.72 15.97 3.40
C THR A 192 37.57 16.63 4.16
N VAL A 193 36.68 17.35 3.46
CA VAL A 193 35.46 17.90 4.08
C VAL A 193 34.60 16.78 4.68
N LYS A 194 34.37 15.69 3.94
CA LYS A 194 33.62 14.53 4.44
C LYS A 194 34.27 13.92 5.68
N LEU A 195 35.60 13.82 5.70
CA LEU A 195 36.36 13.35 6.87
C LEU A 195 36.16 14.25 8.09
N LEU A 196 36.27 15.57 7.93
CA LEU A 196 36.00 16.54 9.00
C LEU A 196 34.58 16.40 9.56
N MET A 197 33.60 16.20 8.67
CA MET A 197 32.20 15.99 9.06
C MET A 197 32.00 14.66 9.81
N SER A 198 32.73 13.59 9.48
CA SER A 198 32.61 12.30 10.19
C SER A 198 33.23 12.31 11.59
N GLU A 199 34.22 13.17 11.84
CA GLU A 199 34.94 13.28 13.12
C GLU A 199 34.38 14.42 14.01
N ASP A 200 33.12 14.81 13.78
CA ASP A 200 32.37 15.82 14.54
C ASP A 200 33.03 17.22 14.62
N ARG A 201 33.88 17.56 13.64
CA ARG A 201 34.48 18.89 13.49
C ARG A 201 33.69 19.74 12.48
N GLU A 202 32.40 19.90 12.74
CA GLU A 202 31.47 20.54 11.79
C GLU A 202 31.85 21.97 11.43
N VAL A 203 32.22 22.79 12.41
CA VAL A 203 32.56 24.21 12.20
C VAL A 203 33.72 24.32 11.22
N LEU A 204 34.80 23.59 11.48
CA LEU A 204 35.97 23.55 10.62
C LEU A 204 35.66 22.94 9.24
N GLY A 205 34.79 21.93 9.19
CA GLY A 205 34.31 21.35 7.93
C GLY A 205 33.59 22.37 7.04
N PHE A 206 32.69 23.18 7.60
CA PHE A 206 31.99 24.23 6.86
C PHE A 206 32.89 25.42 6.50
N GLU A 207 33.81 25.82 7.39
CA GLU A 207 34.85 26.82 7.09
C GLU A 207 35.70 26.39 5.90
N TYR A 208 36.24 25.17 5.94
CA TYR A 208 37.05 24.61 4.87
C TYR A 208 36.25 24.48 3.58
N MET A 209 34.99 24.03 3.65
CA MET A 209 34.12 23.92 2.48
C MET A 209 33.91 25.28 1.80
N LYS A 210 33.76 26.36 2.58
CA LYS A 210 33.69 27.73 2.02
C LYS A 210 34.99 28.10 1.31
N CYS A 211 36.15 27.84 1.92
CA CYS A 211 37.45 28.07 1.29
C CYS A 211 37.64 27.26 0.00
N VAL A 212 37.21 26.00 -0.03
CA VAL A 212 37.24 25.15 -1.23
C VAL A 212 36.37 25.76 -2.33
N CYS A 213 35.14 26.18 -2.03
CA CYS A 213 34.29 26.84 -3.03
C CYS A 213 34.94 28.12 -3.60
N LEU A 214 35.59 28.93 -2.76
CA LEU A 214 36.30 30.14 -3.19
C LEU A 214 37.52 29.80 -4.07
N HIS A 215 38.30 28.79 -3.68
CA HIS A 215 39.52 28.39 -4.40
C HIS A 215 39.20 27.86 -5.81
N PHE A 216 38.09 27.13 -5.96
CA PHE A 216 37.66 26.55 -7.23
C PHE A 216 36.63 27.40 -7.99
N GLU A 217 36.48 28.70 -7.69
CA GLU A 217 35.45 29.56 -8.30
C GLU A 217 35.48 29.61 -9.83
N SER A 218 36.67 29.51 -10.42
CA SER A 218 36.88 29.53 -11.87
C SER A 218 36.87 28.13 -12.50
N SER A 219 36.76 27.07 -11.69
CA SER A 219 36.78 25.69 -12.17
C SER A 219 35.38 25.25 -12.64
N PRO A 220 35.27 24.47 -13.74
CA PRO A 220 34.00 23.86 -14.15
C PRO A 220 33.46 22.88 -13.09
N ASP A 221 34.33 22.35 -12.22
CA ASP A 221 33.96 21.36 -11.21
C ASP A 221 33.36 21.98 -9.94
N LEU A 222 33.31 23.32 -9.84
CA LEU A 222 32.71 24.05 -8.72
C LEU A 222 31.30 23.55 -8.38
N GLY A 223 30.53 23.15 -9.39
CA GLY A 223 29.17 22.63 -9.19
C GLY A 223 29.12 21.43 -8.24
N SER A 224 30.10 20.52 -8.31
CA SER A 224 30.18 19.36 -7.41
C SER A 224 30.44 19.78 -5.96
N ALA A 225 31.25 20.81 -5.75
CA ALA A 225 31.49 21.37 -4.43
C ALA A 225 30.22 22.03 -3.89
N LEU A 226 29.55 22.86 -4.68
CA LEU A 226 28.33 23.56 -4.25
C LEU A 226 27.22 22.58 -3.86
N VAL A 227 27.04 21.48 -4.60
CA VAL A 227 26.05 20.44 -4.28
C VAL A 227 26.41 19.71 -2.99
N LEU A 228 27.68 19.33 -2.78
CA LEU A 228 28.09 18.73 -1.51
C LEU A 228 27.89 19.69 -0.33
N HIS A 229 28.10 20.99 -0.53
CA HIS A 229 27.90 21.99 0.52
C HIS A 229 26.43 22.00 0.95
N ILE A 230 25.50 22.02 0.00
CA ILE A 230 24.07 21.95 0.28
C ILE A 230 23.74 20.63 1.00
N GLU A 231 24.20 19.50 0.48
CA GLU A 231 23.97 18.18 1.11
C GLU A 231 24.39 18.18 2.59
N LEU A 232 25.58 18.70 2.90
CA LEU A 232 26.08 18.77 4.28
C LEU A 232 25.26 19.71 5.16
N LEU A 233 24.86 20.88 4.66
CA LEU A 233 23.99 21.81 5.40
C LEU A 233 22.64 21.15 5.73
N LEU A 234 22.06 20.44 4.77
CA LEU A 234 20.77 19.78 4.91
C LEU A 234 20.81 18.51 5.79
N HIS A 235 21.93 17.80 5.84
CA HIS A 235 22.15 16.69 6.76
C HIS A 235 22.34 17.15 8.21
N ARG A 236 22.95 18.33 8.43
CA ARG A 236 23.17 18.89 9.78
C ARG A 236 22.03 19.79 10.28
N GLY A 237 20.87 19.77 9.63
CA GLY A 237 19.69 20.54 10.05
C GLY A 237 19.81 22.06 9.84
N LYS A 238 20.84 22.54 9.12
CA LYS A 238 21.04 23.97 8.80
C LYS A 238 20.24 24.37 7.57
N GLU A 239 18.94 24.14 7.61
CA GLU A 239 18.06 24.22 6.43
C GLU A 239 18.00 25.61 5.81
N LEU A 240 17.93 26.67 6.63
CA LEU A 240 17.90 28.06 6.15
C LEU A 240 19.13 28.41 5.30
N LEU A 241 20.32 28.02 5.76
CA LEU A 241 21.57 28.22 5.02
C LEU A 241 21.61 27.39 3.74
N GLY A 242 21.06 26.16 3.79
CA GLY A 242 20.92 25.30 2.60
C GLY A 242 20.03 25.93 1.54
N LYS A 243 18.87 26.47 1.93
CA LYS A 243 17.94 27.18 1.05
C LYS A 243 18.57 28.42 0.42
N GLN A 244 19.22 29.27 1.23
CA GLN A 244 19.95 30.44 0.72
C GLN A 244 21.01 30.03 -0.31
N LYS A 245 21.75 28.95 -0.06
CA LYS A 245 22.76 28.45 -0.99
C LYS A 245 22.15 27.95 -2.30
N ILE A 246 20.97 27.32 -2.25
CA ILE A 246 20.24 26.89 -3.45
C ILE A 246 19.78 28.11 -4.26
N GLU A 247 19.25 29.14 -3.60
CA GLU A 247 18.84 30.41 -4.23
C GLU A 247 20.01 31.13 -4.91
N ASP A 248 21.19 31.13 -4.28
CA ASP A 248 22.43 31.66 -4.87
C ASP A 248 22.80 30.89 -6.15
N ILE A 249 22.69 29.55 -6.13
CA ILE A 249 22.97 28.70 -7.30
C ILE A 249 21.95 28.92 -8.42
N ILE A 250 20.67 29.08 -8.09
CA ILE A 250 19.61 29.39 -9.06
C ILE A 250 19.90 30.73 -9.73
N THR A 251 20.28 31.76 -8.94
CA THR A 251 20.69 33.07 -9.46
C THR A 251 21.94 32.95 -10.35
N GLY A 252 22.91 32.11 -9.95
CA GLY A 252 24.07 31.74 -10.76
C GLY A 252 23.70 31.10 -12.10
N HIS A 253 22.72 30.20 -12.09
CA HIS A 253 22.24 29.51 -13.28
C HIS A 253 21.68 30.48 -14.33
N TYR A 254 20.90 31.47 -13.91
CA TYR A 254 20.36 32.50 -14.80
C TYR A 254 21.39 33.54 -15.26
N THR A 255 22.48 33.72 -14.50
CA THR A 255 23.58 34.65 -14.85
C THR A 255 24.71 33.99 -15.66
N GLY A 256 24.51 32.74 -16.11
CA GLY A 256 25.43 32.02 -17.00
C GLY A 256 26.41 31.08 -16.30
N LYS A 257 26.41 31.01 -14.96
CA LYS A 257 27.17 30.03 -14.18
C LYS A 257 26.38 28.72 -14.01
N GLN A 258 26.12 28.04 -15.13
CA GLN A 258 25.32 26.81 -15.12
C GLN A 258 26.09 25.65 -14.48
N LEU A 259 25.40 24.85 -13.68
CA LEU A 259 25.93 23.60 -13.15
C LEU A 259 26.16 22.59 -14.28
N THR A 260 27.18 21.74 -14.12
CA THR A 260 27.36 20.58 -15.01
C THR A 260 26.13 19.65 -14.91
N PRO A 261 25.77 18.91 -15.98
CA PRO A 261 24.61 18.02 -15.96
C PRO A 261 24.66 16.99 -14.82
N GLN A 262 25.86 16.49 -14.48
CA GLN A 262 26.05 15.54 -13.38
C GLN A 262 25.79 16.18 -12.01
N ALA A 263 26.30 17.39 -11.77
CA ALA A 263 26.05 18.12 -10.53
C ALA A 263 24.56 18.49 -10.41
N LEU A 264 23.94 18.93 -11.50
CA LEU A 264 22.52 19.27 -11.54
C LEU A 264 21.63 18.06 -11.26
N SER A 265 21.94 16.89 -11.84
CA SER A 265 21.22 15.65 -11.57
C SER A 265 21.29 15.27 -10.09
N ARG A 266 22.47 15.36 -9.45
CA ARG A 266 22.64 15.13 -8.01
C ARG A 266 21.84 16.13 -7.17
N LEU A 267 21.82 17.40 -7.58
CA LEU A 267 21.03 18.43 -6.91
C LEU A 267 19.52 18.11 -6.99
N HIS A 268 19.01 17.73 -8.16
CA HIS A 268 17.60 17.31 -8.30
C HIS A 268 17.24 16.16 -7.37
N VAL A 269 18.09 15.13 -7.27
CA VAL A 269 17.87 13.99 -6.36
C VAL A 269 17.78 14.47 -4.91
N LEU A 270 18.68 15.34 -4.48
CA LEU A 270 18.69 15.90 -3.12
C LEU A 270 17.42 16.72 -2.83
N LEU A 271 17.02 17.60 -3.75
CA LEU A 271 15.82 18.43 -3.59
C LEU A 271 14.54 17.58 -3.56
N TRP A 272 14.47 16.54 -4.40
CA TRP A 272 13.30 15.65 -4.46
C TRP A 272 13.18 14.74 -3.26
N ASP A 273 14.29 14.22 -2.73
CA ASP A 273 14.33 13.45 -1.48
C ASP A 273 13.88 14.30 -0.29
N LYS A 274 14.29 15.58 -0.23
CA LYS A 274 13.77 16.50 0.79
C LYS A 274 12.28 16.78 0.60
N ALA A 275 11.85 17.06 -0.62
CA ALA A 275 10.44 17.30 -0.91
C ALA A 275 9.57 16.10 -0.52
N SER A 276 9.97 14.86 -0.86
CA SER A 276 9.20 13.67 -0.52
C SER A 276 9.08 13.44 0.99
N ARG A 277 10.15 13.68 1.76
CA ARG A 277 10.08 13.59 3.24
C ARG A 277 9.10 14.63 3.83
N HIS A 278 9.07 15.84 3.28
CA HIS A 278 8.07 16.84 3.67
C HIS A 278 6.65 16.46 3.26
N PHE A 279 6.49 15.82 2.10
CA PHE A 279 5.20 15.30 1.63
C PHE A 279 4.66 14.20 2.56
N GLU A 280 5.51 13.24 2.95
CA GLU A 280 5.17 12.15 3.87
C GLU A 280 4.77 12.66 5.26
N THR A 281 5.42 13.72 5.74
CA THR A 281 5.08 14.41 7.01
C THR A 281 3.88 15.36 6.88
N LYS A 282 3.18 15.35 5.74
CA LYS A 282 2.01 16.18 5.41
C LYS A 282 2.29 17.69 5.40
N ASN A 283 3.55 18.11 5.34
CA ASN A 283 3.94 19.51 5.18
C ASN A 283 4.02 19.86 3.68
N TYR A 284 2.86 19.94 3.04
CA TYR A 284 2.75 20.10 1.59
C TYR A 284 3.27 21.44 1.06
N SER A 285 3.18 22.52 1.86
CA SER A 285 3.72 23.84 1.51
C SER A 285 5.24 23.79 1.39
N GLU A 286 5.90 23.14 2.35
CA GLU A 286 7.35 22.99 2.37
C GLU A 286 7.82 22.06 1.25
N SER A 287 7.15 20.91 1.08
CA SER A 287 7.38 19.99 -0.05
C SER A 287 7.32 20.72 -1.41
N LEU A 288 6.34 21.61 -1.58
CA LEU A 288 6.18 22.39 -2.80
C LEU A 288 7.35 23.37 -3.03
N GLN A 289 7.86 24.02 -1.97
CA GLN A 289 9.02 24.91 -2.09
C GLN A 289 10.25 24.16 -2.62
N TRP A 290 10.54 22.98 -2.07
CA TRP A 290 11.64 22.13 -2.54
C TRP A 290 11.49 21.70 -4.00
N TYR A 291 10.27 21.35 -4.43
CA TYR A 291 10.00 21.08 -5.85
C TYR A 291 10.13 22.34 -6.72
N ASN A 292 9.79 23.53 -6.22
CA ASN A 292 9.96 24.78 -6.96
C ASN A 292 11.44 25.13 -7.16
N TYR A 293 12.31 24.88 -6.18
CA TYR A 293 13.77 25.01 -6.38
C TYR A 293 14.28 24.06 -7.48
N SER A 294 13.74 22.86 -7.56
CA SER A 294 14.08 21.96 -8.66
C SER A 294 13.54 22.48 -10.00
N LEU A 295 12.38 23.13 -10.01
CA LEU A 295 11.74 23.60 -11.24
C LEU A 295 12.53 24.73 -11.89
N SER A 296 13.15 25.63 -11.10
CA SER A 296 13.90 26.77 -11.64
C SER A 296 15.11 26.41 -12.50
N PHE A 297 15.59 25.16 -12.43
CA PHE A 297 16.67 24.68 -13.29
C PHE A 297 16.19 24.15 -14.65
N PHE A 298 14.89 23.98 -14.85
CA PHE A 298 14.33 23.56 -16.14
C PHE A 298 14.05 24.77 -17.01
N LYS A 299 14.34 24.66 -18.31
CA LYS A 299 14.02 25.72 -19.29
C LYS A 299 12.53 25.69 -19.60
N ALA A 300 11.93 26.86 -19.81
CA ALA A 300 10.54 26.95 -20.25
C ALA A 300 10.34 26.19 -21.58
N GLY A 301 9.34 25.31 -21.63
CA GLY A 301 9.03 24.51 -22.82
C GLY A 301 9.89 23.25 -23.00
N GLN A 302 10.86 22.98 -22.13
CA GLN A 302 11.67 21.75 -22.16
C GLN A 302 10.77 20.51 -22.09
N ILE A 303 11.07 19.48 -22.88
CA ILE A 303 10.40 18.18 -22.83
C ILE A 303 11.39 17.21 -22.17
N ASP A 304 11.11 16.83 -20.92
CA ASP A 304 11.95 15.94 -20.15
C ASP A 304 11.07 15.05 -19.24
N PRO A 305 11.26 13.72 -19.22
CA PRO A 305 10.50 12.83 -18.35
C PRO A 305 10.63 13.17 -16.85
N ASN A 306 11.79 13.69 -16.41
CA ASN A 306 12.00 14.16 -15.04
C ASN A 306 11.20 15.43 -14.75
N LEU A 307 11.04 16.32 -15.74
CA LEU A 307 10.15 17.47 -15.61
C LEU A 307 8.69 17.01 -15.45
N ALA A 308 8.24 16.01 -16.22
CA ALA A 308 6.91 15.44 -16.05
C ALA A 308 6.71 14.86 -14.64
N LYS A 309 7.69 14.11 -14.12
CA LYS A 309 7.66 13.57 -12.76
C LYS A 309 7.60 14.69 -11.69
N LEU A 310 8.42 15.73 -11.84
CA LEU A 310 8.40 16.90 -10.96
C LEU A 310 7.03 17.56 -10.95
N GLN A 311 6.45 17.80 -12.12
CA GLN A 311 5.15 18.45 -12.27
C GLN A 311 4.01 17.62 -11.66
N ARG A 312 4.03 16.28 -11.82
CA ARG A 312 3.08 15.38 -11.13
C ARG A 312 3.18 15.47 -9.61
N ASN A 313 4.40 15.54 -9.07
CA ASN A 313 4.61 15.69 -7.63
C ASN A 313 4.12 17.06 -7.13
N ARG A 314 4.37 18.14 -7.88
CA ARG A 314 3.85 19.49 -7.59
C ARG A 314 2.32 19.52 -7.62
N ALA A 315 1.70 18.94 -8.64
CA ALA A 315 0.25 18.80 -8.74
C ALA A 315 -0.34 18.07 -7.53
N SER A 316 0.33 16.99 -7.09
CA SER A 316 -0.06 16.26 -5.88
C SER A 316 0.02 17.12 -4.62
N CYS A 317 1.06 17.96 -4.48
CA CYS A 317 1.16 18.92 -3.37
C CYS A 317 0.02 19.95 -3.42
N PHE A 318 -0.26 20.54 -4.59
CA PHE A 318 -1.33 21.52 -4.75
C PHE A 318 -2.73 20.94 -4.45
N LEU A 319 -2.99 19.69 -4.85
CA LEU A 319 -4.25 19.00 -4.56
C LEU A 319 -4.48 18.82 -3.05
N GLN A 320 -3.42 18.66 -2.26
CA GLN A 320 -3.53 18.54 -0.79
C GLN A 320 -3.69 19.89 -0.08
N LEU A 321 -3.30 21.00 -0.72
CA LEU A 321 -3.28 22.35 -0.14
C LEU A 321 -4.64 23.09 -0.14
N LYS A 322 -5.78 22.39 -0.29
CA LYS A 322 -7.15 22.95 -0.39
C LYS A 322 -7.36 23.89 -1.60
N GLN A 323 -8.63 24.30 -1.82
CA GLN A 323 -9.20 24.80 -3.08
C GLN A 323 -8.50 26.00 -3.74
N GLU A 324 -7.83 26.89 -3.01
CA GLU A 324 -7.15 28.06 -3.59
C GLU A 324 -5.96 27.71 -4.50
N SER A 325 -5.37 26.52 -4.32
CA SER A 325 -4.24 26.02 -5.12
C SER A 325 -4.65 25.19 -6.35
N TYR A 326 -5.95 25.06 -6.61
CA TYR A 326 -6.47 24.15 -7.64
C TYR A 326 -6.07 24.56 -9.08
N CYS A 327 -6.08 25.87 -9.37
CA CYS A 327 -5.64 26.38 -10.67
C CYS A 327 -4.18 26.01 -10.96
N SER A 328 -3.30 26.14 -9.96
CA SER A 328 -1.88 25.75 -10.08
C SER A 328 -1.70 24.24 -10.22
N ALA A 329 -2.56 23.43 -9.60
CA ALA A 329 -2.57 21.97 -9.81
C ALA A 329 -2.87 21.64 -11.28
N LYS A 330 -3.86 22.31 -11.89
CA LYS A 330 -4.23 22.12 -13.30
C LYS A 330 -3.10 22.49 -14.25
N GLU A 331 -2.42 23.61 -14.00
CA GLU A 331 -1.27 24.01 -14.81
C GLU A 331 -0.13 23.00 -14.72
N ALA A 332 0.20 22.53 -13.51
CA ALA A 332 1.22 21.51 -13.31
C ALA A 332 0.86 20.20 -14.04
N VAL A 333 -0.40 19.76 -13.98
CA VAL A 333 -0.84 18.56 -14.69
C VAL A 333 -0.79 18.71 -16.21
N LYS A 334 -1.23 19.86 -16.75
CA LYS A 334 -1.10 20.14 -18.20
C LYS A 334 0.35 20.10 -18.66
N GLU A 335 1.26 20.62 -17.85
CA GLU A 335 2.67 20.61 -18.16
C GLU A 335 3.28 19.20 -18.06
N ALA A 336 2.83 18.39 -17.10
CA ALA A 336 3.19 16.97 -17.03
C ALA A 336 2.69 16.19 -18.27
N GLU A 337 1.45 16.43 -18.69
CA GLU A 337 0.83 15.83 -19.89
C GLU A 337 1.56 16.25 -21.17
N ARG A 338 2.01 17.51 -21.25
CA ARG A 338 2.82 18.00 -22.37
C ARG A 338 4.18 17.29 -22.46
N CYS A 339 4.81 17.02 -21.32
CA CYS A 339 6.15 16.43 -21.28
C CYS A 339 6.16 14.91 -21.44
N ASP A 340 5.14 14.23 -20.92
CA ASP A 340 5.07 12.76 -20.85
C ASP A 340 3.60 12.29 -20.89
N PRO A 341 2.94 12.37 -22.06
CA PRO A 341 1.51 12.08 -22.20
C PRO A 341 1.18 10.59 -22.03
N ASP A 342 2.09 9.69 -22.44
CA ASP A 342 1.82 8.25 -22.45
C ASP A 342 2.01 7.59 -21.07
N SER A 343 2.63 8.32 -20.14
CA SER A 343 2.89 7.82 -18.80
C SER A 343 1.61 7.61 -17.99
N ILE A 344 1.46 6.38 -17.51
CA ILE A 344 0.40 5.92 -16.62
C ILE A 344 0.22 6.89 -15.44
N PHE A 345 1.31 7.34 -14.84
CA PHE A 345 1.26 8.26 -13.71
C PHE A 345 0.76 9.66 -14.09
N THR A 346 1.05 10.12 -15.30
CA THR A 346 0.54 11.40 -15.82
C THR A 346 -0.96 11.29 -16.04
N GLN A 347 -1.41 10.26 -16.76
CA GLN A 347 -2.83 10.00 -16.99
C GLN A 347 -3.63 9.86 -15.69
N PHE A 348 -3.08 9.18 -14.67
CA PHE A 348 -3.71 9.10 -13.35
C PHE A 348 -3.87 10.46 -12.67
N THR A 349 -2.86 11.34 -12.80
CA THR A 349 -2.92 12.68 -12.21
C THR A 349 -3.93 13.57 -12.95
N VAL A 350 -4.03 13.44 -14.29
CA VAL A 350 -5.08 14.08 -15.10
C VAL A 350 -6.47 13.58 -14.68
N TYR A 351 -6.64 12.27 -14.47
CA TYR A 351 -7.88 11.69 -13.98
C TYR A 351 -8.28 12.26 -12.61
N LYS A 352 -7.34 12.32 -11.64
CA LYS A 352 -7.60 12.91 -10.31
C LYS A 352 -8.13 14.35 -10.40
N ILE A 353 -7.57 15.15 -11.29
CA ILE A 353 -8.05 16.52 -11.55
C ILE A 353 -9.47 16.47 -12.14
N ALA A 354 -9.71 15.65 -13.17
CA ALA A 354 -11.01 15.54 -13.83
C ALA A 354 -12.14 15.09 -12.89
N VAL A 355 -11.85 14.19 -11.94
CA VAL A 355 -12.80 13.78 -10.89
C VAL A 355 -13.14 14.95 -9.97
N GLN A 356 -12.14 15.75 -9.58
CA GLN A 356 -12.37 16.95 -8.77
C GLN A 356 -13.17 18.03 -9.52
N GLU A 357 -13.06 18.11 -10.85
CA GLU A 357 -13.91 19.00 -11.68
C GLU A 357 -15.34 18.50 -11.86
N ASN A 358 -15.66 17.30 -11.37
CA ASN A 358 -16.89 16.59 -11.67
C ASN A 358 -17.15 16.49 -13.20
N ASN A 359 -16.07 16.39 -13.99
CA ASN A 359 -16.15 16.37 -15.45
C ASN A 359 -16.53 14.96 -15.94
N VAL A 360 -17.83 14.78 -16.12
CA VAL A 360 -18.50 13.49 -16.40
C VAL A 360 -18.08 12.87 -17.73
N GLU A 361 -17.66 13.66 -18.72
CA GLU A 361 -17.26 13.14 -20.03
C GLU A 361 -15.77 12.82 -20.13
N ARG A 362 -14.92 13.60 -19.45
CA ARG A 362 -13.47 13.50 -19.58
C ARG A 362 -12.88 12.42 -18.66
N ALA A 363 -13.40 12.26 -17.45
CA ALA A 363 -12.87 11.33 -16.47
C ALA A 363 -12.95 9.85 -16.93
N PRO A 364 -14.07 9.35 -17.51
CA PRO A 364 -14.14 7.95 -17.96
C PRO A 364 -13.22 7.64 -19.16
N LYS A 365 -13.06 8.59 -20.09
CA LYS A 365 -12.17 8.43 -21.26
C LYS A 365 -10.70 8.34 -20.87
N ILE A 366 -10.26 9.18 -19.92
CA ILE A 366 -8.90 9.13 -19.38
C ILE A 366 -8.67 7.81 -18.63
N LEU A 367 -9.68 7.36 -17.87
CA LEU A 367 -9.63 6.11 -17.13
C LEU A 367 -9.46 4.90 -18.10
N GLN A 368 -10.23 4.86 -19.19
CA GLN A 368 -10.07 3.83 -20.24
C GLN A 368 -8.68 3.88 -20.89
N HIS A 369 -8.15 5.07 -21.19
CA HIS A 369 -6.81 5.23 -21.76
C HIS A 369 -5.69 4.83 -20.78
N TYR A 370 -5.82 5.21 -19.51
CA TYR A 370 -4.95 4.80 -18.40
C TYR A 370 -4.89 3.26 -18.29
N PHE A 371 -6.04 2.59 -18.38
CA PHE A 371 -6.11 1.13 -18.29
C PHE A 371 -5.56 0.42 -19.52
N TRP A 372 -5.77 0.94 -20.73
CA TRP A 372 -5.17 0.38 -21.94
C TRP A 372 -3.63 0.47 -21.91
N SER A 373 -3.09 1.61 -21.47
CA SER A 373 -1.64 1.78 -21.31
C SER A 373 -1.07 0.90 -20.18
N ALA A 374 -1.79 0.74 -19.06
CA ALA A 374 -1.40 -0.12 -17.95
C ALA A 374 -1.41 -1.62 -18.27
N CYS A 375 -2.30 -2.08 -19.15
CA CYS A 375 -2.28 -3.48 -19.64
C CYS A 375 -0.98 -3.83 -20.40
N CYS A 376 -0.25 -2.83 -20.90
CA CYS A 376 0.96 -3.03 -21.70
C CYS A 376 2.28 -2.92 -20.91
N MET A 377 2.27 -2.43 -19.66
CA MET A 377 3.51 -2.17 -18.90
C MET A 377 3.44 -2.62 -17.41
N ASP A 378 4.34 -3.56 -17.08
CA ASP A 378 4.80 -3.97 -15.75
C ASP A 378 3.86 -4.69 -14.76
N LYS A 379 4.40 -5.80 -14.22
CA LYS A 379 3.74 -6.72 -13.25
C LYS A 379 3.35 -6.07 -11.91
N CYS A 380 4.00 -4.98 -11.48
CA CYS A 380 3.74 -4.35 -10.18
C CYS A 380 2.44 -3.51 -10.16
N VAL A 381 1.99 -3.00 -11.31
CA VAL A 381 0.78 -2.17 -11.40
C VAL A 381 -0.48 -3.02 -11.25
N PHE A 382 -0.46 -4.27 -11.72
CA PHE A 382 -1.59 -5.21 -11.67
C PHE A 382 -2.09 -5.55 -10.25
N VAL A 383 -1.24 -5.40 -9.21
CA VAL A 383 -1.62 -5.71 -7.83
C VAL A 383 -2.39 -4.56 -7.18
N CYS A 384 -2.05 -3.31 -7.51
CA CYS A 384 -2.65 -2.14 -6.86
C CYS A 384 -3.98 -1.72 -7.51
N VAL A 385 -4.16 -2.02 -8.80
CA VAL A 385 -5.34 -1.58 -9.57
C VAL A 385 -6.66 -2.10 -8.98
N PRO A 386 -6.84 -3.42 -8.69
CA PRO A 386 -8.09 -3.92 -8.10
C PRO A 386 -8.43 -3.22 -6.77
N ALA A 387 -7.44 -3.04 -5.89
CA ALA A 387 -7.63 -2.36 -4.61
C ALA A 387 -8.04 -0.88 -4.78
N THR A 388 -7.46 -0.17 -5.75
CA THR A 388 -7.84 1.24 -6.03
C THR A 388 -9.24 1.36 -6.63
N ALA A 389 -9.64 0.44 -7.51
CA ALA A 389 -10.97 0.40 -8.09
C ALA A 389 -12.02 0.10 -7.00
N TRP A 390 -11.76 -0.91 -6.15
CA TRP A 390 -12.59 -1.23 -4.99
C TRP A 390 -12.79 -0.02 -4.06
N ASN A 391 -11.69 0.65 -3.67
CA ASN A 391 -11.78 1.81 -2.78
C ASN A 391 -12.52 2.99 -3.43
N SER A 392 -12.41 3.16 -4.75
CA SER A 392 -13.18 4.17 -5.49
C SER A 392 -14.68 3.83 -5.53
N ALA A 393 -15.04 2.55 -5.67
CA ALA A 393 -16.42 2.09 -5.61
C ALA A 393 -17.08 2.46 -4.27
N LEU A 394 -16.37 2.25 -3.15
CA LEU A 394 -16.86 2.60 -1.82
C LEU A 394 -17.08 4.10 -1.61
N GLN A 395 -16.42 4.97 -2.39
CA GLN A 395 -16.62 6.42 -2.32
C GLN A 395 -17.83 6.88 -3.15
N CYS A 396 -18.43 6.00 -3.95
CA CYS A 396 -19.51 6.29 -4.89
C CYS A 396 -20.91 5.96 -4.34
N GLU A 397 -21.13 6.08 -3.03
CA GLU A 397 -22.44 5.77 -2.38
C GLU A 397 -23.63 6.52 -3.00
N SER A 398 -23.41 7.74 -3.51
CA SER A 398 -24.44 8.56 -4.13
C SER A 398 -24.82 8.12 -5.56
N SER A 399 -24.04 7.25 -6.21
CA SER A 399 -24.18 6.90 -7.62
C SER A 399 -23.99 5.39 -7.84
N PRO A 400 -25.09 4.60 -7.81
CA PRO A 400 -25.04 3.14 -7.95
C PRO A 400 -24.46 2.67 -9.29
N ASP A 401 -24.67 3.43 -10.37
CA ASP A 401 -24.10 3.23 -11.70
C ASP A 401 -22.56 3.22 -11.66
N ARG A 402 -21.95 4.26 -11.05
CA ARG A 402 -20.48 4.34 -10.93
C ARG A 402 -19.94 3.28 -9.98
N MET A 403 -20.68 3.01 -8.89
CA MET A 403 -20.31 1.97 -7.93
C MET A 403 -20.22 0.60 -8.62
N ARG A 404 -21.24 0.24 -9.40
CA ARG A 404 -21.24 -0.98 -10.25
C ARG A 404 -20.01 -1.00 -11.16
N ASP A 405 -19.78 0.06 -11.93
CA ASP A 405 -18.68 0.12 -12.90
C ASP A 405 -17.32 -0.08 -12.22
N PHE A 406 -17.07 0.53 -11.06
CA PHE A 406 -15.82 0.33 -10.31
C PHE A 406 -15.66 -1.08 -9.75
N PHE A 407 -16.74 -1.74 -9.30
CA PHE A 407 -16.67 -3.14 -8.88
C PHE A 407 -16.40 -4.09 -10.06
N VAL A 408 -17.04 -3.85 -11.21
CA VAL A 408 -16.77 -4.61 -12.44
C VAL A 408 -15.33 -4.39 -12.91
N LEU A 409 -14.82 -3.16 -12.84
CA LEU A 409 -13.43 -2.84 -13.15
C LEU A 409 -12.44 -3.55 -12.22
N SER A 410 -12.75 -3.60 -10.91
CA SER A 410 -11.95 -4.35 -9.93
C SER A 410 -11.90 -5.84 -10.27
N TYR A 411 -13.04 -6.42 -10.65
CA TYR A 411 -13.13 -7.80 -11.14
C TYR A 411 -12.30 -8.03 -12.42
N GLN A 412 -12.48 -7.22 -13.45
CA GLN A 412 -11.75 -7.34 -14.73
C GLN A 412 -10.23 -7.19 -14.54
N ALA A 413 -9.80 -6.26 -13.69
CA ALA A 413 -8.39 -6.07 -13.37
C ALA A 413 -7.79 -7.27 -12.64
N SER A 414 -8.58 -7.92 -11.76
CA SER A 414 -8.14 -9.15 -11.09
C SER A 414 -8.02 -10.35 -12.04
N LEU A 415 -8.86 -10.43 -13.08
CA LEU A 415 -8.74 -11.45 -14.13
C LEU A 415 -7.50 -11.26 -15.01
N ALA A 416 -7.13 -10.01 -15.28
CA ALA A 416 -5.97 -9.67 -16.09
C ALA A 416 -4.62 -9.99 -15.40
N GLN A 417 -4.64 -10.39 -14.12
CA GLN A 417 -3.45 -10.86 -13.44
C GLN A 417 -2.97 -12.18 -14.06
N LEU A 418 -1.75 -12.20 -14.60
CA LEU A 418 -1.09 -13.36 -15.23
C LEU A 418 -0.77 -14.51 -14.24
N CYS A 419 -1.22 -14.42 -12.98
CA CYS A 419 -1.00 -15.44 -11.95
C CYS A 419 -2.17 -16.42 -11.92
N PRO A 420 -1.94 -17.72 -11.63
CA PRO A 420 -3.04 -18.65 -11.40
C PRO A 420 -3.91 -18.12 -10.24
N PRO A 421 -5.25 -18.19 -10.37
CA PRO A 421 -6.15 -17.64 -9.37
C PRO A 421 -5.97 -18.38 -8.04
N ASP A 422 -5.39 -17.70 -7.06
CA ASP A 422 -5.37 -18.16 -5.67
C ASP A 422 -6.74 -17.92 -5.02
N ARG A 423 -7.03 -18.63 -3.92
CA ARG A 423 -8.29 -18.51 -3.17
C ARG A 423 -8.60 -17.06 -2.78
N THR A 424 -7.57 -16.28 -2.47
CA THR A 424 -7.67 -14.85 -2.13
C THR A 424 -8.22 -14.02 -3.29
N ILE A 425 -7.73 -14.27 -4.51
CA ILE A 425 -8.17 -13.60 -5.73
C ILE A 425 -9.60 -13.99 -6.07
N LEU A 426 -9.94 -15.29 -6.01
CA LEU A 426 -11.29 -15.79 -6.26
C LEU A 426 -12.30 -15.21 -5.26
N MET A 427 -11.92 -15.07 -3.98
CA MET A 427 -12.77 -14.44 -2.97
C MET A 427 -12.99 -12.94 -3.28
N GLY A 428 -11.95 -12.23 -3.73
CA GLY A 428 -12.04 -10.85 -4.19
C GLY A 428 -12.96 -10.71 -5.41
N GLN A 429 -12.80 -11.58 -6.41
CA GLN A 429 -13.64 -11.63 -7.61
C GLN A 429 -15.12 -11.87 -7.28
N LYS A 430 -15.40 -12.89 -6.47
CA LYS A 430 -16.75 -13.19 -5.95
C LYS A 430 -17.37 -11.96 -5.31
N THR A 431 -16.64 -11.30 -4.42
CA THR A 431 -17.15 -10.13 -3.69
C THR A 431 -17.38 -8.94 -4.62
N CYS A 432 -16.49 -8.69 -5.59
CA CYS A 432 -16.69 -7.64 -6.60
C CYS A 432 -17.97 -7.87 -7.41
N LEU A 433 -18.20 -9.09 -7.88
CA LEU A 433 -19.38 -9.43 -8.67
C LEU A 433 -20.68 -9.35 -7.86
N LEU A 434 -20.67 -9.81 -6.60
CA LEU A 434 -21.81 -9.67 -5.68
C LEU A 434 -22.17 -8.20 -5.47
N MET A 435 -21.18 -7.34 -5.26
CA MET A 435 -21.41 -5.91 -5.05
C MET A 435 -21.84 -5.21 -6.33
N ALA A 436 -21.31 -5.60 -7.50
CA ALA A 436 -21.76 -5.10 -8.79
C ALA A 436 -23.23 -5.46 -9.06
N ALA A 437 -23.63 -6.72 -8.81
CA ALA A 437 -25.02 -7.15 -8.93
C ALA A 437 -25.96 -6.38 -7.99
N ALA A 438 -25.55 -6.19 -6.73
CA ALA A 438 -26.31 -5.41 -5.75
C ALA A 438 -26.48 -3.93 -6.18
N ALA A 439 -25.42 -3.31 -6.70
CA ALA A 439 -25.45 -1.95 -7.20
C ALA A 439 -26.36 -1.80 -8.43
N SER A 440 -26.34 -2.78 -9.36
CA SER A 440 -27.28 -2.83 -10.49
C SER A 440 -28.73 -2.93 -10.02
N LEU A 441 -29.04 -3.81 -9.07
CA LEU A 441 -30.40 -3.95 -8.53
C LEU A 441 -30.86 -2.67 -7.81
N GLU A 442 -29.98 -2.02 -7.05
CA GLU A 442 -30.28 -0.73 -6.41
C GLU A 442 -30.54 0.38 -7.44
N LEU A 443 -29.79 0.40 -8.55
CA LEU A 443 -30.03 1.31 -9.66
C LEU A 443 -31.41 1.07 -10.28
N CYS A 444 -31.82 -0.20 -10.46
CA CYS A 444 -33.16 -0.54 -10.94
C CYS A 444 -34.25 0.01 -10.03
N ARG A 445 -34.10 -0.10 -8.70
CA ARG A 445 -35.09 0.40 -7.72
C ARG A 445 -35.28 1.92 -7.81
N ARG A 446 -34.24 2.67 -8.20
CA ARG A 446 -34.29 4.14 -8.38
C ARG A 446 -34.76 4.58 -9.76
N SER A 447 -34.82 3.66 -10.73
CA SER A 447 -35.11 3.96 -12.12
C SER A 447 -36.58 3.70 -12.47
N PRO A 448 -37.20 4.46 -13.39
CA PRO A 448 -38.56 4.20 -13.82
C PRO A 448 -38.69 2.84 -14.54
N PRO A 449 -39.84 2.15 -14.48
CA PRO A 449 -40.00 0.77 -14.95
C PRO A 449 -39.61 0.54 -16.41
N LEU A 450 -39.83 1.52 -17.30
CA LEU A 450 -39.52 1.42 -18.73
C LEU A 450 -38.01 1.30 -19.05
N THR A 451 -37.14 1.69 -18.12
CA THR A 451 -35.67 1.69 -18.30
C THR A 451 -34.96 0.58 -17.52
N GLN A 452 -35.69 -0.27 -16.80
CA GLN A 452 -35.09 -1.26 -15.90
C GLN A 452 -34.55 -2.51 -16.62
N THR A 453 -34.99 -2.80 -17.86
CA THR A 453 -34.68 -4.06 -18.55
C THR A 453 -33.18 -4.28 -18.78
N GLU A 454 -32.45 -3.26 -19.25
CA GLU A 454 -31.00 -3.38 -19.51
C GLU A 454 -30.21 -3.62 -18.23
N GLU A 455 -30.54 -2.88 -17.17
CA GLU A 455 -29.88 -2.97 -15.87
C GLU A 455 -30.14 -4.31 -15.17
N LEU A 456 -31.37 -4.83 -15.26
CA LEU A 456 -31.70 -6.17 -14.75
C LEU A 456 -30.98 -7.27 -15.53
N THR A 457 -30.81 -7.09 -16.85
CA THR A 457 -30.06 -8.05 -17.69
C THR A 457 -28.59 -8.05 -17.31
N GLN A 458 -27.97 -6.88 -17.11
CA GLN A 458 -26.59 -6.77 -16.61
C GLN A 458 -26.44 -7.37 -15.20
N ALA A 459 -27.41 -7.16 -14.31
CA ALA A 459 -27.40 -7.78 -12.99
C ALA A 459 -27.36 -9.31 -13.10
N LEU A 460 -28.16 -9.90 -14.00
CA LEU A 460 -28.16 -11.33 -14.27
C LEU A 460 -26.83 -11.85 -14.81
N GLU A 461 -26.17 -11.10 -15.69
CA GLU A 461 -24.83 -11.44 -16.18
C GLU A 461 -23.81 -11.48 -15.03
N HIS A 462 -23.79 -10.45 -14.18
CA HIS A 462 -22.90 -10.41 -13.01
C HIS A 462 -23.16 -11.58 -12.04
N ILE A 463 -24.43 -11.92 -11.80
CA ILE A 463 -24.85 -13.05 -10.96
C ILE A 463 -24.36 -14.38 -11.54
N GLN A 464 -24.53 -14.57 -12.86
CA GLN A 464 -24.14 -15.82 -13.51
C GLN A 464 -22.62 -16.02 -13.52
N ILE A 465 -21.85 -14.96 -13.78
CA ILE A 465 -20.39 -15.00 -13.66
C ILE A 465 -20.00 -15.27 -12.19
N CYS A 466 -20.70 -14.66 -11.23
CA CYS A 466 -20.43 -14.91 -9.80
C CYS A 466 -20.68 -16.36 -9.40
N TRP A 467 -21.71 -17.01 -9.95
CA TRP A 467 -21.97 -18.44 -9.76
C TRP A 467 -20.79 -19.31 -10.25
N GLU A 468 -20.19 -18.98 -11.38
CA GLU A 468 -19.04 -19.71 -11.94
C GLU A 468 -17.80 -19.57 -11.03
N VAL A 469 -17.50 -18.35 -10.59
CA VAL A 469 -16.41 -18.08 -9.65
C VAL A 469 -16.66 -18.80 -8.33
N TRP A 470 -17.89 -18.75 -7.82
CA TRP A 470 -18.27 -19.38 -6.56
C TRP A 470 -18.21 -20.91 -6.62
N LYS A 471 -18.62 -21.52 -7.73
CA LYS A 471 -18.48 -22.96 -7.96
C LYS A 471 -17.02 -23.39 -7.97
N THR A 472 -16.15 -22.60 -8.60
CA THR A 472 -14.70 -22.81 -8.61
C THR A 472 -14.11 -22.70 -7.21
N LEU A 473 -14.56 -21.71 -6.42
CA LEU A 473 -14.12 -21.51 -5.05
C LEU A 473 -14.57 -22.66 -4.13
N LYS A 474 -15.82 -23.13 -4.24
CA LYS A 474 -16.35 -24.29 -3.50
C LYS A 474 -15.62 -25.59 -3.83
N ALA A 475 -15.15 -25.78 -5.07
CA ALA A 475 -14.31 -26.93 -5.42
C ALA A 475 -12.96 -26.92 -4.66
N SER A 476 -12.53 -25.75 -4.18
CA SER A 476 -11.27 -25.61 -3.46
C SER A 476 -11.39 -25.79 -1.93
N GLY A 477 -12.57 -25.75 -1.31
CA GLY A 477 -12.76 -25.86 0.14
C GLY A 477 -14.21 -25.70 0.61
N SER A 478 -14.49 -25.92 1.90
CA SER A 478 -15.83 -25.78 2.49
C SER A 478 -16.05 -24.40 3.13
N PHE A 479 -17.24 -23.82 2.90
CA PHE A 479 -17.63 -22.49 3.39
C PHE A 479 -19.03 -22.50 4.04
N PRO A 480 -19.20 -23.21 5.17
CA PRO A 480 -20.54 -23.51 5.73
C PRO A 480 -21.31 -22.29 6.28
N LEU A 481 -20.65 -21.14 6.48
CA LEU A 481 -21.25 -19.91 7.02
C LEU A 481 -21.28 -18.76 5.99
N ASP A 482 -20.88 -18.99 4.74
CA ASP A 482 -20.85 -17.94 3.73
C ASP A 482 -22.25 -17.75 3.11
N PRO A 483 -22.84 -16.54 3.17
CA PRO A 483 -24.21 -16.30 2.69
C PRO A 483 -24.33 -16.20 1.16
N THR A 484 -23.25 -16.45 0.40
CA THR A 484 -23.22 -16.24 -1.06
C THR A 484 -24.32 -17.00 -1.80
N ASP A 485 -24.57 -18.26 -1.47
CA ASP A 485 -25.63 -19.04 -2.14
C ASP A 485 -27.01 -18.37 -1.94
N THR A 486 -27.31 -17.95 -0.72
CA THR A 486 -28.55 -17.25 -0.38
C THR A 486 -28.65 -15.88 -1.07
N LEU A 487 -27.59 -15.08 -1.05
CA LEU A 487 -27.57 -13.75 -1.68
C LEU A 487 -27.72 -13.83 -3.19
N LEU A 488 -27.01 -14.76 -3.86
CA LEU A 488 -27.13 -14.94 -5.30
C LEU A 488 -28.54 -15.37 -5.68
N LEU A 489 -29.15 -16.31 -4.96
CA LEU A 489 -30.54 -16.73 -5.21
C LEU A 489 -31.55 -15.60 -5.01
N LEU A 490 -31.36 -14.74 -3.98
CA LEU A 490 -32.23 -13.58 -3.77
C LEU A 490 -32.09 -12.55 -4.90
N TYR A 491 -30.87 -12.22 -5.32
CA TYR A 491 -30.62 -11.28 -6.40
C TYR A 491 -31.13 -11.83 -7.75
N GLU A 492 -30.93 -13.12 -7.99
CA GLU A 492 -31.42 -13.87 -9.14
C GLU A 492 -32.95 -13.89 -9.20
N PHE A 493 -33.62 -14.10 -8.06
CA PHE A 493 -35.07 -14.06 -7.95
C PHE A 493 -35.60 -12.64 -8.22
N GLU A 494 -35.04 -11.60 -7.58
CA GLU A 494 -35.45 -10.20 -7.81
C GLU A 494 -35.34 -9.82 -9.28
N ALA A 495 -34.18 -10.11 -9.90
CA ALA A 495 -33.94 -9.76 -11.30
C ALA A 495 -34.91 -10.47 -12.25
N ARG A 496 -35.08 -11.79 -12.10
CA ARG A 496 -35.98 -12.59 -12.95
C ARG A 496 -37.44 -12.26 -12.74
N ALA A 497 -37.87 -12.02 -11.50
CA ALA A 497 -39.24 -11.62 -11.20
C ALA A 497 -39.57 -10.28 -11.87
N LYS A 498 -38.68 -9.29 -11.77
CA LYS A 498 -38.89 -7.96 -12.39
C LYS A 498 -38.81 -7.99 -13.91
N LEU A 499 -38.07 -8.95 -14.50
CA LEU A 499 -38.04 -9.22 -15.94
C LEU A 499 -39.20 -10.08 -16.45
N ASN A 500 -40.06 -10.60 -15.56
CA ASN A 500 -41.10 -11.58 -15.88
C ASN A 500 -40.54 -12.83 -16.59
N ASP A 501 -39.36 -13.30 -16.17
CA ASP A 501 -38.70 -14.49 -16.72
C ASP A 501 -39.38 -15.77 -16.16
N PRO A 502 -39.84 -16.71 -17.01
CA PRO A 502 -40.48 -17.96 -16.56
C PRO A 502 -39.58 -18.82 -15.65
N LYS A 503 -38.26 -18.62 -15.65
CA LYS A 503 -37.33 -19.34 -14.77
C LYS A 503 -37.42 -18.91 -13.30
N VAL A 504 -38.14 -17.85 -12.97
CA VAL A 504 -38.28 -17.37 -11.57
C VAL A 504 -38.80 -18.46 -10.62
N GLU A 505 -39.67 -19.36 -11.10
CA GLU A 505 -40.17 -20.48 -10.29
C GLU A 505 -39.04 -21.48 -9.94
N THR A 506 -38.16 -21.77 -10.88
CA THR A 506 -37.01 -22.68 -10.64
C THR A 506 -36.06 -22.13 -9.59
N VAL A 507 -35.92 -20.80 -9.50
CA VAL A 507 -35.10 -20.15 -8.47
C VAL A 507 -35.71 -20.36 -7.08
N LEU A 508 -37.04 -20.26 -6.95
CA LEU A 508 -37.71 -20.56 -5.69
C LEU A 508 -37.51 -22.02 -5.27
N GLU A 509 -37.60 -22.98 -6.21
CA GLU A 509 -37.28 -24.38 -5.88
C GLU A 509 -35.84 -24.53 -5.38
N SER A 510 -34.86 -23.88 -6.04
CA SER A 510 -33.47 -23.90 -5.59
C SER A 510 -33.27 -23.30 -4.19
N VAL A 511 -34.06 -22.29 -3.81
CA VAL A 511 -34.05 -21.76 -2.44
C VAL A 511 -34.59 -22.80 -1.46
N LEU A 512 -35.66 -23.51 -1.81
CA LEU A 512 -36.28 -24.52 -0.95
C LEU A 512 -35.40 -25.77 -0.76
N GLU A 513 -34.49 -26.04 -1.70
CA GLU A 513 -33.52 -27.14 -1.63
C GLU A 513 -32.30 -26.85 -0.73
N LEU A 514 -32.13 -25.63 -0.23
CA LEU A 514 -31.02 -25.30 0.68
C LEU A 514 -31.16 -26.04 2.02
N GLU A 515 -30.05 -26.57 2.55
CA GLU A 515 -30.04 -27.37 3.79
C GLU A 515 -30.57 -26.61 5.02
N ASN A 516 -30.38 -25.28 5.08
CA ASN A 516 -30.79 -24.42 6.20
C ASN A 516 -31.42 -23.11 5.70
N VAL A 517 -32.64 -23.18 5.16
CA VAL A 517 -33.38 -21.97 4.74
C VAL A 517 -33.81 -21.15 5.95
N GLU A 518 -33.32 -19.92 6.05
CA GLU A 518 -33.83 -18.95 7.00
C GLU A 518 -35.22 -18.45 6.61
N THR A 519 -36.14 -18.33 7.58
CA THR A 519 -37.49 -17.81 7.34
C THR A 519 -37.48 -16.40 6.74
N LYS A 520 -36.46 -15.59 7.07
CA LYS A 520 -36.30 -14.24 6.55
C LYS A 520 -36.05 -14.20 5.04
N VAL A 521 -35.38 -15.21 4.49
CA VAL A 521 -35.14 -15.35 3.04
C VAL A 521 -36.46 -15.56 2.31
N LEU A 522 -37.30 -16.47 2.82
CA LEU A 522 -38.62 -16.75 2.25
C LEU A 522 -39.57 -15.55 2.36
N GLU A 523 -39.55 -14.83 3.49
CA GLU A 523 -40.30 -13.57 3.64
C GLU A 523 -39.86 -12.51 2.63
N THR A 524 -38.55 -12.43 2.34
CA THR A 524 -37.99 -11.50 1.36
C THR A 524 -38.41 -11.89 -0.06
N ILE A 525 -38.36 -13.18 -0.40
CA ILE A 525 -38.84 -13.69 -1.70
C ILE A 525 -40.33 -13.41 -1.88
N ALA A 526 -41.14 -13.62 -0.84
CA ALA A 526 -42.56 -13.32 -0.87
C ALA A 526 -42.83 -11.83 -1.15
N ALA A 527 -42.04 -10.92 -0.56
CA ALA A 527 -42.13 -9.50 -0.83
C ALA A 527 -41.72 -9.16 -2.27
N LEU A 528 -40.57 -9.67 -2.73
CA LEU A 528 -40.04 -9.45 -4.09
C LEU A 528 -40.99 -9.97 -5.17
N ALA A 529 -41.70 -11.09 -4.91
CA ALA A 529 -42.67 -11.65 -5.84
C ALA A 529 -43.86 -10.72 -6.12
N MET A 530 -44.14 -9.77 -5.23
CA MET A 530 -45.25 -8.83 -5.33
C MET A 530 -44.79 -7.37 -5.51
N GLU A 531 -43.48 -7.12 -5.56
CA GLU A 531 -42.90 -5.79 -5.71
C GLU A 531 -42.90 -5.38 -7.19
N SER A 532 -43.58 -4.27 -7.52
CA SER A 532 -43.65 -3.75 -8.88
C SER A 532 -42.25 -3.59 -9.51
N PRO A 533 -42.03 -4.03 -10.77
CA PRO A 533 -43.01 -4.55 -11.75
C PRO A 533 -43.42 -6.02 -11.59
N ALA A 534 -42.86 -6.77 -10.65
CA ALA A 534 -43.18 -8.18 -10.46
C ALA A 534 -44.59 -8.37 -9.84
N HIS A 535 -45.29 -9.40 -10.30
CA HIS A 535 -46.58 -9.80 -9.74
C HIS A 535 -46.81 -11.32 -9.87
N PHE A 536 -46.32 -12.07 -8.89
CA PHE A 536 -46.42 -13.52 -8.81
C PHE A 536 -47.10 -13.99 -7.51
N PRO A 537 -48.44 -13.83 -7.40
CA PRO A 537 -49.18 -14.22 -6.19
C PRO A 537 -49.01 -15.70 -5.81
N LEU A 538 -48.91 -16.61 -6.79
CA LEU A 538 -48.73 -18.04 -6.53
C LEU A 538 -47.37 -18.34 -5.88
N LEU A 539 -46.29 -17.73 -6.36
CA LEU A 539 -44.96 -17.88 -5.79
C LEU A 539 -44.88 -17.23 -4.40
N CYS A 540 -45.51 -16.07 -4.22
CA CYS A 540 -45.65 -15.41 -2.93
C CYS A 540 -46.36 -16.33 -1.91
N LYS A 541 -47.51 -16.92 -2.29
CA LYS A 541 -48.23 -17.89 -1.46
C LYS A 541 -47.36 -19.10 -1.10
N LYS A 542 -46.65 -19.67 -2.08
CA LYS A 542 -45.76 -20.82 -1.86
C LYS A 542 -44.66 -20.49 -0.85
N ALA A 543 -43.96 -19.37 -1.01
CA ALA A 543 -42.90 -18.93 -0.09
C ALA A 543 -43.44 -18.69 1.34
N LEU A 544 -44.59 -18.02 1.47
CA LEU A 544 -45.20 -17.74 2.78
C LEU A 544 -45.68 -19.01 3.51
N ARG A 545 -46.22 -20.00 2.80
CA ARG A 545 -46.61 -21.29 3.41
C ARG A 545 -45.40 -22.02 4.00
N VAL A 546 -44.30 -22.06 3.26
CA VAL A 546 -43.07 -22.69 3.77
C VAL A 546 -42.51 -21.89 4.95
N ALA A 547 -42.48 -20.55 4.87
CA ALA A 547 -42.05 -19.70 5.97
C ALA A 547 -42.86 -19.92 7.25
N LEU A 548 -44.20 -20.00 7.13
CA LEU A 548 -45.10 -20.31 8.24
C LEU A 548 -44.81 -21.68 8.85
N SER A 549 -44.61 -22.71 8.02
CA SER A 549 -44.28 -24.05 8.49
C SER A 549 -42.96 -24.12 9.26
N LEU A 550 -41.98 -23.28 8.87
CA LEU A 550 -40.67 -23.19 9.53
C LEU A 550 -40.77 -22.41 10.85
N HIS A 551 -41.49 -21.29 10.89
CA HIS A 551 -41.73 -20.54 12.13
C HIS A 551 -42.36 -21.41 13.23
N LYS A 552 -43.28 -22.31 12.86
CA LYS A 552 -43.89 -23.28 13.80
C LYS A 552 -42.91 -24.30 14.36
N LYS A 553 -41.87 -24.67 13.60
CA LYS A 553 -40.87 -25.66 14.01
C LYS A 553 -39.77 -25.06 14.90
N GLN A 554 -39.70 -23.74 15.03
CA GLN A 554 -38.70 -23.08 15.86
C GLN A 554 -39.00 -23.24 17.36
N PRO A 555 -37.97 -23.39 18.22
CA PRO A 555 -38.13 -23.61 19.66
C PRO A 555 -38.75 -22.42 20.40
N GLN A 556 -38.72 -21.22 19.81
CA GLN A 556 -39.54 -20.08 20.23
C GLN A 556 -40.35 -19.60 19.03
N THR A 557 -41.65 -19.85 19.05
CA THR A 557 -42.55 -19.46 17.96
C THR A 557 -42.79 -17.95 18.00
N ASP A 558 -42.36 -17.23 16.97
CA ASP A 558 -42.68 -15.81 16.77
C ASP A 558 -44.14 -15.69 16.27
N LEU A 559 -45.08 -15.61 17.22
CA LEU A 559 -46.52 -15.50 16.96
C LEU A 559 -46.86 -14.30 16.07
N SER A 560 -46.09 -13.21 16.15
CA SER A 560 -46.30 -12.01 15.32
C SER A 560 -45.97 -12.26 13.85
N ARG A 561 -44.89 -13.00 13.57
CA ARG A 561 -44.55 -13.37 12.19
C ARG A 561 -45.51 -14.40 11.60
N CYS A 562 -45.90 -15.41 12.38
CA CYS A 562 -46.92 -16.37 11.95
C CYS A 562 -48.23 -15.67 11.57
N SER A 563 -48.68 -14.75 12.43
CA SER A 563 -49.84 -13.88 12.18
C SER A 563 -49.71 -13.11 10.86
N LYS A 564 -48.58 -12.44 10.62
CA LYS A 564 -48.34 -11.70 9.36
C LYS A 564 -48.34 -12.60 8.12
N CYS A 565 -47.77 -13.81 8.22
CA CYS A 565 -47.78 -14.78 7.14
C CYS A 565 -49.22 -15.22 6.82
N VAL A 566 -50.01 -15.58 7.83
CA VAL A 566 -51.41 -15.98 7.69
C VAL A 566 -52.26 -14.84 7.12
N HIS A 567 -52.12 -13.62 7.65
CA HIS A 567 -52.77 -12.41 7.14
C HIS A 567 -52.49 -12.22 5.65
N SER A 568 -51.22 -12.32 5.25
CA SER A 568 -50.79 -12.14 3.87
C SER A 568 -51.34 -13.24 2.96
N LEU A 569 -51.34 -14.50 3.41
CA LEU A 569 -51.93 -15.63 2.69
C LEU A 569 -53.44 -15.45 2.47
N ILE A 570 -54.19 -15.08 3.51
CA ILE A 570 -55.63 -14.80 3.42
C ILE A 570 -55.91 -13.61 2.50
N LYS A 571 -55.07 -12.57 2.55
CA LYS A 571 -55.18 -11.39 1.68
C LYS A 571 -54.94 -11.73 0.21
N LEU A 572 -53.93 -12.55 -0.08
CA LEU A 572 -53.60 -12.99 -1.44
C LEU A 572 -54.67 -13.91 -2.03
N SER A 573 -55.26 -14.80 -1.22
CA SER A 573 -56.30 -15.71 -1.70
C SER A 573 -57.68 -15.06 -1.82
N LEU A 574 -57.96 -13.97 -1.09
CA LEU A 574 -59.25 -13.24 -1.16
C LEU A 574 -59.09 -11.71 -1.19
N PRO A 575 -58.56 -11.07 -2.24
CA PRO A 575 -58.17 -9.65 -2.20
C PRO A 575 -59.29 -8.68 -1.79
N ASN A 576 -60.54 -8.86 -2.26
CA ASN A 576 -61.65 -7.92 -2.05
C ASN A 576 -63.03 -8.59 -1.79
N GLY A 577 -63.09 -9.86 -1.38
CA GLY A 577 -64.38 -10.55 -1.15
C GLY A 577 -65.19 -10.73 -2.45
N VAL A 578 -64.56 -11.33 -3.45
CA VAL A 578 -65.06 -11.46 -4.82
C VAL A 578 -66.31 -12.34 -4.88
N SER A 579 -67.27 -11.95 -5.73
CA SER A 579 -68.59 -12.57 -5.90
C SER A 579 -68.62 -13.99 -6.52
N GLU A 580 -67.48 -14.52 -6.97
CA GLU A 580 -67.33 -15.89 -7.46
C GLU A 580 -66.03 -16.46 -6.89
N VAL A 581 -66.14 -17.29 -5.86
CA VAL A 581 -64.99 -17.98 -5.26
C VAL A 581 -65.12 -19.46 -5.56
N GLU A 582 -64.13 -20.03 -6.23
CA GLU A 582 -64.05 -21.46 -6.47
C GLU A 582 -63.95 -22.20 -5.12
N ALA A 583 -64.69 -23.31 -4.96
CA ALA A 583 -64.80 -24.02 -3.69
C ALA A 583 -63.44 -24.41 -3.08
N HIS A 584 -62.47 -24.77 -3.93
CA HIS A 584 -61.12 -25.12 -3.49
C HIS A 584 -60.34 -23.94 -2.87
N VAL A 585 -60.62 -22.70 -3.30
CA VAL A 585 -60.00 -21.50 -2.72
C VAL A 585 -60.60 -21.20 -1.35
N LEU A 586 -61.90 -21.45 -1.16
CA LEU A 586 -62.55 -21.31 0.15
C LEU A 586 -62.03 -22.34 1.15
N GLU A 587 -61.82 -23.59 0.72
CA GLU A 587 -61.17 -24.62 1.55
C GLU A 587 -59.73 -24.21 1.92
N GLU A 588 -58.93 -23.76 0.95
CA GLU A 588 -57.57 -23.26 1.22
C GLU A 588 -57.57 -22.12 2.25
N VAL A 589 -58.51 -21.19 2.12
CA VAL A 589 -58.61 -20.05 3.06
C VAL A 589 -59.10 -20.50 4.42
N TRP A 590 -60.03 -21.45 4.47
CA TRP A 590 -60.50 -22.04 5.72
C TRP A 590 -59.34 -22.61 6.54
N ASP A 591 -58.44 -23.36 5.88
CA ASP A 591 -57.25 -23.91 6.52
C ASP A 591 -56.37 -22.81 7.14
N TYR A 592 -56.25 -21.64 6.50
CA TYR A 592 -55.51 -20.50 7.07
C TYR A 592 -56.21 -19.89 8.30
N TYR A 593 -57.54 -19.89 8.36
CA TYR A 593 -58.26 -19.44 9.55
C TYR A 593 -58.15 -20.43 10.71
N GLU A 594 -58.18 -21.74 10.43
CA GLU A 594 -57.89 -22.76 11.45
C GLU A 594 -56.45 -22.63 11.96
N GLU A 595 -55.51 -22.37 11.05
CA GLU A 595 -54.12 -22.09 11.39
C GLU A 595 -54.01 -20.83 12.27
N ALA A 596 -54.74 -19.75 11.93
CA ALA A 596 -54.83 -18.55 12.77
C ALA A 596 -55.35 -18.87 14.19
N LEU A 597 -56.44 -19.63 14.31
CA LEU A 597 -57.00 -20.05 15.60
C LEU A 597 -56.02 -20.88 16.43
N SER A 598 -55.20 -21.71 15.78
CA SER A 598 -54.18 -22.50 16.48
C SER A 598 -53.05 -21.66 17.07
N ILE A 599 -52.82 -20.45 16.54
CA ILE A 599 -51.75 -19.53 16.94
C ILE A 599 -52.25 -18.54 17.99
N ILE A 600 -53.53 -18.18 17.98
CA ILE A 600 -54.10 -17.16 18.89
C ILE A 600 -54.10 -17.68 20.34
N THR A 601 -53.32 -17.02 21.20
CA THR A 601 -53.38 -17.17 22.65
C THR A 601 -54.08 -15.96 23.27
N PRO A 602 -54.79 -16.12 24.41
CA PRO A 602 -55.58 -15.04 25.02
C PRO A 602 -54.77 -13.81 25.45
N ASP A 603 -53.47 -13.97 25.71
CA ASP A 603 -52.65 -12.94 26.37
C ASP A 603 -51.62 -12.26 25.44
N ASP A 604 -51.30 -12.80 24.24
CA ASP A 604 -50.18 -12.31 23.40
C ASP A 604 -50.54 -11.95 21.95
N PHE A 605 -51.76 -12.21 21.46
CA PHE A 605 -52.12 -11.95 20.07
C PHE A 605 -52.70 -10.53 19.86
N PRO A 606 -52.33 -9.80 18.78
CA PRO A 606 -52.86 -8.46 18.53
C PRO A 606 -54.39 -8.45 18.38
N GLU A 607 -55.09 -7.76 19.30
CA GLU A 607 -56.56 -7.68 19.32
C GLU A 607 -57.15 -7.18 17.98
N MET A 608 -56.46 -6.26 17.30
CA MET A 608 -56.86 -5.75 16.00
C MET A 608 -56.78 -6.79 14.87
N GLU A 609 -55.85 -7.74 14.96
CA GLU A 609 -55.70 -8.81 13.97
C GLU A 609 -56.80 -9.87 14.17
N THR A 610 -57.12 -10.21 15.42
CA THR A 610 -58.28 -11.06 15.75
C THR A 610 -59.57 -10.43 15.23
N LEU A 611 -59.73 -9.12 15.41
CA LEU A 611 -60.88 -8.39 14.89
C LEU A 611 -60.94 -8.40 13.36
N TRP A 612 -59.79 -8.26 12.68
CA TRP A 612 -59.70 -8.33 11.23
C TRP A 612 -60.13 -9.71 10.70
N LEU A 613 -59.61 -10.79 11.30
CA LEU A 613 -59.99 -12.18 10.98
C LEU A 613 -61.48 -12.41 11.17
N LEU A 614 -62.02 -12.04 12.33
CA LEU A 614 -63.45 -12.14 12.65
C LEU A 614 -64.30 -11.42 11.60
N THR A 615 -63.99 -10.15 11.34
CA THR A 615 -64.78 -9.30 10.42
C THR A 615 -64.79 -9.88 9.02
N ARG A 616 -63.63 -10.40 8.59
CA ARG A 616 -63.47 -10.95 7.26
C ARG A 616 -64.14 -12.32 7.11
N ALA A 617 -64.05 -13.21 8.09
CA ALA A 617 -64.79 -14.47 8.11
C ALA A 617 -66.31 -14.24 8.12
N TRP A 618 -66.78 -13.25 8.89
CA TRP A 618 -68.19 -12.84 8.91
C TRP A 618 -68.66 -12.34 7.55
N ASN A 619 -67.89 -11.44 6.92
CA ASN A 619 -68.19 -10.93 5.59
C ASN A 619 -68.22 -12.03 4.52
N THR A 620 -67.32 -13.02 4.60
CA THR A 620 -67.37 -14.22 3.73
C THR A 620 -68.65 -15.02 3.96
N GLY A 621 -69.08 -15.21 5.21
CA GLY A 621 -70.35 -15.88 5.52
C GLY A 621 -71.56 -15.15 4.96
N ILE A 622 -71.61 -13.82 5.06
CA ILE A 622 -72.65 -12.99 4.44
C ILE A 622 -72.64 -13.10 2.91
N LEU A 623 -71.45 -13.16 2.29
CA LEU A 623 -71.33 -13.37 0.85
C LEU A 623 -71.89 -14.74 0.44
N MET A 624 -71.51 -15.83 1.11
CA MET A 624 -72.04 -17.17 0.83
C MET A 624 -73.57 -17.23 0.97
N TYR A 625 -74.10 -16.51 1.97
CA TYR A 625 -75.55 -16.36 2.15
C TYR A 625 -76.19 -15.65 0.95
N SER A 626 -75.60 -14.57 0.46
CA SER A 626 -76.10 -13.85 -0.73
C SER A 626 -76.06 -14.70 -2.01
N LEU A 627 -75.18 -15.71 -2.06
CA LEU A 627 -75.05 -16.69 -3.13
C LEU A 627 -75.95 -17.93 -2.92
N ALA A 628 -76.83 -17.92 -1.91
CA ALA A 628 -77.70 -19.04 -1.52
C ALA A 628 -76.98 -20.35 -1.12
N GLN A 629 -75.69 -20.26 -0.74
CA GLN A 629 -74.91 -21.35 -0.15
C GLN A 629 -75.05 -21.32 1.37
N TYR A 630 -76.24 -21.72 1.85
CA TYR A 630 -76.59 -21.60 3.27
C TYR A 630 -75.71 -22.45 4.21
N PRO A 631 -75.35 -23.72 3.91
CA PRO A 631 -74.47 -24.51 4.77
C PRO A 631 -73.08 -23.88 4.93
N GLU A 632 -72.51 -23.35 3.85
CA GLU A 632 -71.23 -22.67 3.84
C GLU A 632 -71.31 -21.33 4.60
N ALA A 633 -72.42 -20.60 4.44
CA ALA A 633 -72.67 -19.38 5.20
C ALA A 633 -72.71 -19.64 6.71
N GLU A 634 -73.40 -20.69 7.16
CA GLU A 634 -73.42 -21.10 8.57
C GLU A 634 -72.01 -21.41 9.08
N ARG A 635 -71.25 -22.18 8.28
CA ARG A 635 -69.89 -22.58 8.61
C ARG A 635 -68.95 -21.38 8.78
N TRP A 636 -68.96 -20.42 7.85
CA TRP A 636 -68.14 -19.21 7.91
C TRP A 636 -68.55 -18.24 9.03
N CYS A 637 -69.86 -18.07 9.27
CA CYS A 637 -70.35 -17.28 10.40
C CYS A 637 -69.97 -17.93 11.74
N GLY A 638 -70.09 -19.25 11.87
CA GLY A 638 -69.66 -20.00 13.05
C GLY A 638 -68.16 -19.86 13.32
N LEU A 639 -67.34 -19.87 12.26
CA LEU A 639 -65.90 -19.58 12.37
C LEU A 639 -65.64 -18.17 12.88
N ALA A 640 -66.33 -17.15 12.35
CA ALA A 640 -66.21 -15.78 12.84
C ALA A 640 -66.56 -15.65 14.33
N MET A 641 -67.60 -16.36 14.77
CA MET A 641 -68.01 -16.41 16.17
C MET A 641 -66.96 -17.00 17.11
N SER A 642 -66.15 -17.94 16.63
CA SER A 642 -65.09 -18.54 17.44
C SER A 642 -64.02 -17.51 17.85
N PHE A 643 -63.74 -16.51 17.01
CA PHE A 643 -62.76 -15.44 17.29
C PHE A 643 -63.21 -14.46 18.37
N ILE A 644 -64.51 -14.32 18.65
CA ILE A 644 -65.03 -13.36 19.66
C ILE A 644 -64.48 -13.66 21.05
N ARG A 645 -64.33 -14.95 21.38
CA ARG A 645 -63.81 -15.40 22.68
C ARG A 645 -62.35 -15.01 22.91
N HIS A 646 -61.65 -14.66 21.83
CA HIS A 646 -60.25 -14.24 21.81
C HIS A 646 -60.09 -12.71 21.71
N LEU A 647 -61.19 -11.95 21.71
CA LEU A 647 -61.14 -10.49 21.89
C LEU A 647 -60.96 -10.17 23.38
N GLY A 648 -60.20 -9.13 23.67
CA GLY A 648 -59.94 -8.65 25.04
C GLY A 648 -60.93 -7.54 25.40
N SER A 649 -60.53 -6.30 25.14
CA SER A 649 -61.32 -5.10 25.42
C SER A 649 -62.59 -4.97 24.57
N LEU A 650 -62.57 -5.52 23.35
CA LEU A 650 -63.68 -5.39 22.39
C LEU A 650 -64.75 -6.48 22.56
N ARG A 651 -64.47 -7.51 23.36
CA ARG A 651 -65.32 -8.69 23.48
C ARG A 651 -66.77 -8.38 23.84
N GLU A 652 -66.99 -7.60 24.89
CA GLU A 652 -68.33 -7.29 25.40
C GLU A 652 -69.20 -6.53 24.37
N SER A 653 -68.59 -5.65 23.58
CA SER A 653 -69.25 -4.93 22.49
C SER A 653 -69.72 -5.86 21.37
N TYR A 654 -68.85 -6.77 20.91
CA TYR A 654 -69.16 -7.70 19.82
C TYR A 654 -70.07 -8.86 20.28
N GLU A 655 -69.92 -9.38 21.50
CA GLU A 655 -70.85 -10.35 22.09
C GLU A 655 -72.27 -9.78 22.19
N THR A 656 -72.40 -8.51 22.60
CA THR A 656 -73.71 -7.82 22.66
C THR A 656 -74.33 -7.61 21.27
N GLN A 657 -73.52 -7.28 20.26
CA GLN A 657 -74.00 -7.15 18.87
C GLN A 657 -74.48 -8.49 18.31
N VAL A 658 -73.80 -9.59 18.65
CA VAL A 658 -74.23 -10.92 18.22
C VAL A 658 -75.48 -11.38 18.98
N GLN A 659 -75.56 -11.18 20.29
CA GLN A 659 -76.77 -11.51 21.07
C GLN A 659 -78.01 -10.73 20.60
N ARG A 660 -77.84 -9.49 20.12
CA ARG A 660 -78.92 -8.73 19.45
C ARG A 660 -79.36 -9.34 18.11
N ASN A 661 -78.46 -10.05 17.43
CA ASN A 661 -78.72 -10.70 16.15
C ASN A 661 -79.12 -12.18 16.30
N GLU A 662 -78.93 -12.79 17.48
CA GLU A 662 -79.26 -14.18 17.79
C GLU A 662 -80.74 -14.55 17.54
N PRO A 663 -81.75 -13.69 17.82
CA PRO A 663 -83.15 -13.97 17.48
C PRO A 663 -83.41 -14.07 15.97
N PHE A 664 -82.55 -13.45 15.15
CA PHE A 664 -82.62 -13.52 13.68
C PHE A 664 -81.92 -14.79 13.15
N LEU A 665 -80.87 -15.26 13.85
CA LEU A 665 -80.17 -16.52 13.58
C LEU A 665 -80.97 -17.75 14.03
N SER A 666 -81.78 -17.65 15.09
CA SER A 666 -82.67 -18.74 15.53
C SER A 666 -83.93 -18.86 14.65
N ARG A 667 -84.37 -17.79 13.97
CA ARG A 667 -85.32 -17.86 12.85
C ARG A 667 -84.72 -18.53 11.60
N TRP A 668 -83.41 -18.42 11.44
CA TRP A 668 -82.57 -18.95 10.35
C TRP A 668 -82.52 -20.49 10.31
N ALA A 669 -82.56 -21.15 11.48
CA ALA A 669 -82.61 -22.61 11.58
C ALA A 669 -84.03 -23.20 11.46
N GLY A 670 -85.07 -22.37 11.58
CA GLY A 670 -86.47 -22.81 11.64
C GLY A 670 -87.27 -22.66 10.36
N GLU A 671 -86.91 -21.75 9.45
CA GLU A 671 -87.69 -21.46 8.23
C GLU A 671 -86.97 -21.96 6.97
N GLY A 672 -87.05 -23.28 6.76
CA GLY A 672 -87.11 -23.81 5.41
C GLY A 672 -88.40 -23.30 4.75
N GLU A 673 -88.26 -22.69 3.57
CA GLU A 673 -89.33 -22.23 2.68
C GLU A 673 -90.09 -20.94 3.11
N GLY A 674 -89.70 -19.83 2.48
CA GLY A 674 -90.67 -18.87 1.96
C GLY A 674 -91.11 -17.71 2.84
N SER A 675 -90.22 -16.74 3.15
CA SER A 675 -90.66 -15.34 3.34
C SER A 675 -89.50 -14.33 3.23
N ASN A 676 -89.37 -13.72 2.06
CA ASN A 676 -88.32 -12.74 1.69
C ASN A 676 -88.39 -11.37 2.42
N ARG A 677 -89.12 -11.23 3.54
CA ARG A 677 -89.32 -9.92 4.21
C ARG A 677 -88.47 -9.69 5.47
N GLY A 678 -88.01 -10.74 6.16
CA GLY A 678 -87.11 -10.58 7.32
C GLY A 678 -85.66 -10.24 6.93
N VAL A 679 -85.25 -10.68 5.75
CA VAL A 679 -83.87 -10.61 5.24
C VAL A 679 -83.49 -9.20 4.77
N PHE A 680 -84.44 -8.44 4.20
CA PHE A 680 -84.20 -7.06 3.75
C PHE A 680 -83.89 -6.09 4.90
N VAL A 681 -84.50 -6.27 6.07
CA VAL A 681 -84.31 -5.37 7.22
C VAL A 681 -82.94 -5.59 7.90
N ALA A 682 -82.42 -6.82 7.91
CA ALA A 682 -81.08 -7.13 8.42
C ALA A 682 -79.96 -6.63 7.48
N LEU A 683 -80.16 -6.72 6.17
CA LEU A 683 -79.25 -6.19 5.15
C LEU A 683 -79.23 -4.65 5.09
N GLU A 684 -80.38 -4.00 5.31
CA GLU A 684 -80.50 -2.53 5.30
C GLU A 684 -79.87 -1.88 6.56
N TYR A 685 -79.80 -2.61 7.68
CA TYR A 685 -79.05 -2.19 8.88
C TYR A 685 -77.53 -2.37 8.72
N TYR A 686 -77.07 -3.43 8.06
CA TYR A 686 -75.64 -3.68 7.83
C TYR A 686 -75.05 -2.86 6.67
N SER A 687 -75.84 -2.47 5.66
CA SER A 687 -75.37 -1.55 4.60
C SER A 687 -75.00 -0.17 5.18
N LYS A 688 -75.65 0.26 6.27
CA LYS A 688 -75.30 1.46 7.05
C LYS A 688 -74.06 1.27 7.93
N ALA A 689 -73.74 0.05 8.37
CA ALA A 689 -72.50 -0.24 9.08
C ALA A 689 -71.27 -0.29 8.15
N ARG A 690 -71.48 -0.60 6.86
CA ARG A 690 -70.45 -0.54 5.80
C ARG A 690 -69.79 0.84 5.65
N THR A 691 -70.43 1.91 6.15
CA THR A 691 -69.94 3.29 6.08
C THR A 691 -69.03 3.69 7.26
N LEU A 692 -68.89 2.86 8.30
CA LEU A 692 -68.10 3.18 9.50
C LEU A 692 -66.71 2.52 9.53
N VAL A 693 -66.37 1.69 8.55
CA VAL A 693 -65.10 0.91 8.51
C VAL A 693 -64.27 1.24 7.24
N LEU A 694 -64.67 2.28 6.49
CA LEU A 694 -63.92 2.77 5.31
C LEU A 694 -63.22 4.13 5.57
N SER A 695 -62.86 4.43 6.82
CA SER A 695 -61.92 5.52 7.18
C SER A 695 -60.62 4.97 7.74
#